data_AF-A0A0L6JVK9-F1
#
_entry.id   AF-A0A0L6JVK9-F1
#
_cell.length_a   1.000
_cell.length_b   1.000
_cell.length_c   1.000
_cell.angle_alpha   90.00
_cell.angle_beta   90.00
_cell.angle_gamma   90.00
#
_symmetry.space_group_name_H-M   'P 1'
#
loop_
_entity.id
_entity.type
_entity.pdbx_description
1 polymer ?
#
loop_
_entity_poly.entity_id
_entity_poly.type
_entity_poly.pdbx_seq_one_letter_code
_entity_poly.pdbx_strand_id
1 'polypeptide(L)'
;MKRQFSLENTRNIGIMAHIDAGKTTTTERILFYTGRIHRMGEVHNGGAAMDYLPQEQDRGITITSAATTAQWKGHRINIIDTPGHVDFTVEVERSLRVLDGSVTLFCAKGGVEPQSETVWRQADNYGVPRLAFVNKMDIMGADFYNCVAMMKERLKTNAIPVQLPIGKEDSFCGIVDLITLKAHSYMDDSGKIIEECSIPDEMMNLVDKYRTILIETVAEQKDELMEKYLAGELLPVDEIKEALRKATIASSITPVLCGSAYKNKGVQQLLDAVIDYLPSPLDVGPIKGVSTDGETQLERPADDQGPFSALAFKIISDTYIGKLCFFRVYSGTLKAGSYVYNSTKGKRERIGRILQMHAIDREDIDIVYAGDIAAAVGLKDTTTGDTLCVEDHALILESMEFPEPVISVAVEPKAKADQNKMDIALHKLSEEDPTFRVHIDKETGQTIIEGMGELHLEIIVDRMKTDFNVEANIGKPKVSYKETISKKVKCEHKLVKQSGGGGQYAHCVLEIEPMARGSGFEFISKITGGAIPKEYLGPVESGIRDALNCGVLGGYNVVDIRVTLLDGSYHEVDSSELAFRNAAAIAFKEGCQKADPVLLEPIMRVDVSVPEEYTGDGIGEISMRRGRIEGMESRSGCQMIRANVPLSEMFEFSTPLRSKTQGRGTFSMQISHFEEVPLNIQNCILGKN
;
A
#
# COMPACT_ATOMS: atom_id res chain seq x y z
N MET A 1 37.50 6.81 9.64
CA MET A 1 37.87 6.60 8.22
C MET A 1 37.49 7.84 7.42
N LYS A 2 38.11 8.08 6.27
CA LYS A 2 37.67 9.12 5.32
C LYS A 2 36.56 8.54 4.43
N ARG A 3 35.63 9.38 4.00
CA ARG A 3 34.55 9.04 3.07
C ARG A 3 35.14 8.51 1.75
N GLN A 4 34.62 7.39 1.23
CA GLN A 4 35.15 6.76 0.03
C GLN A 4 34.73 7.49 -1.26
N PHE A 5 33.50 8.01 -1.29
CA PHE A 5 32.93 8.77 -2.42
C PHE A 5 32.34 10.07 -1.89
N SER A 6 32.62 11.21 -2.53
CA SER A 6 32.00 12.50 -2.17
C SER A 6 30.48 12.46 -2.34
N LEU A 7 29.76 13.41 -1.72
CA LEU A 7 28.31 13.59 -1.93
C LEU A 7 27.99 13.79 -3.42
N GLU A 8 28.79 14.61 -4.12
CA GLU A 8 28.67 14.89 -5.56
C GLU A 8 28.73 13.60 -6.41
N ASN A 9 29.50 12.61 -5.96
CA ASN A 9 29.72 11.35 -6.68
C ASN A 9 28.82 10.21 -6.16
N THR A 10 27.78 10.53 -5.37
CA THR A 10 26.76 9.57 -4.94
C THR A 10 25.49 9.75 -5.77
N ARG A 11 24.85 8.64 -6.15
CA ARG A 11 23.52 8.57 -6.76
C ARG A 11 22.65 7.63 -5.92
N ASN A 12 21.49 8.09 -5.47
CA ASN A 12 20.51 7.24 -4.80
C ASN A 12 19.31 7.09 -5.74
N ILE A 13 19.19 5.93 -6.36
CA ILE A 13 18.21 5.70 -7.43
C ILE A 13 17.27 4.54 -7.12
N GLY A 14 16.01 4.69 -7.53
CA GLY A 14 15.04 3.60 -7.57
C GLY A 14 14.86 3.05 -8.98
N ILE A 15 14.65 1.75 -9.12
CA ILE A 15 14.22 1.14 -10.38
C ILE A 15 12.72 0.84 -10.27
N MET A 16 11.93 1.44 -11.15
CA MET A 16 10.48 1.51 -11.05
C MET A 16 9.82 1.09 -12.36
N ALA A 17 8.72 0.34 -12.31
CA ALA A 17 8.01 -0.10 -13.52
C ALA A 17 6.72 -0.86 -13.19
N HIS A 18 5.87 -1.08 -14.20
CA HIS A 18 4.83 -2.10 -14.15
C HIS A 18 5.41 -3.53 -14.07
N ILE A 19 4.54 -4.51 -13.80
CA ILE A 19 4.88 -5.94 -13.76
C ILE A 19 5.46 -6.36 -15.12
N ASP A 20 6.46 -7.23 -15.16
CA ASP A 20 7.08 -7.70 -16.41
C ASP A 20 7.78 -6.64 -17.28
N ALA A 21 8.01 -5.40 -16.82
CA ALA A 21 8.86 -4.46 -17.58
C ALA A 21 10.37 -4.80 -17.52
N GLY A 22 10.75 -5.78 -16.68
CA GLY A 22 12.13 -6.24 -16.51
C GLY A 22 12.94 -5.44 -15.47
N LYS A 23 12.34 -5.04 -14.35
CA LYS A 23 13.00 -4.35 -13.21
C LYS A 23 14.18 -5.14 -12.67
N THR A 24 13.89 -6.29 -12.06
CA THR A 24 14.89 -7.18 -11.47
C THR A 24 15.97 -7.55 -12.48
N THR A 25 15.58 -7.87 -13.72
CA THR A 25 16.55 -8.17 -14.78
C THR A 25 17.48 -7.00 -15.06
N THR A 26 16.97 -5.77 -15.08
CA THR A 26 17.79 -4.56 -15.29
C THR A 26 18.73 -4.35 -14.10
N THR A 27 18.23 -4.49 -12.87
CA THR A 27 19.01 -4.40 -11.63
C THR A 27 20.16 -5.41 -11.59
N GLU A 28 19.88 -6.68 -11.93
CA GLU A 28 20.87 -7.76 -12.03
C GLU A 28 21.96 -7.42 -13.06
N ARG A 29 21.58 -6.87 -14.22
CA ARG A 29 22.56 -6.46 -15.23
C ARG A 29 23.41 -5.30 -14.79
N ILE A 30 22.85 -4.33 -14.06
CA ILE A 30 23.62 -3.25 -13.43
C ILE A 30 24.66 -3.84 -12.48
N LEU A 31 24.29 -4.78 -11.62
CA LEU A 31 25.22 -5.43 -10.70
C LEU A 31 26.31 -6.22 -11.44
N PHE A 32 25.98 -6.87 -12.55
CA PHE A 32 26.95 -7.60 -13.35
C PHE A 32 27.97 -6.67 -14.02
N TYR A 33 27.51 -5.61 -14.68
CA TYR A 33 28.41 -4.69 -15.39
C TYR A 33 29.30 -3.88 -14.45
N THR A 34 28.79 -3.55 -13.26
CA THR A 34 29.57 -2.89 -12.21
C THR A 34 30.56 -3.83 -11.52
N GLY A 35 30.56 -5.12 -11.88
CA GLY A 35 31.47 -6.13 -11.34
C GLY A 35 31.14 -6.57 -9.91
N ARG A 36 29.95 -6.21 -9.40
CA ARG A 36 29.47 -6.62 -8.08
C ARG A 36 29.06 -8.09 -8.03
N ILE A 37 28.45 -8.60 -9.11
CA ILE A 37 28.18 -10.02 -9.28
C ILE A 37 29.01 -10.58 -10.43
N HIS A 38 29.58 -11.77 -10.23
CA HIS A 38 30.43 -12.43 -11.24
C HIS A 38 29.69 -13.44 -12.11
N ARG A 39 28.45 -13.80 -11.74
CA ARG A 39 27.58 -14.70 -12.52
C ARG A 39 26.23 -14.01 -12.72
N MET A 40 25.72 -14.09 -13.95
CA MET A 40 24.37 -13.64 -14.27
C MET A 40 23.36 -14.69 -13.79
N GLY A 41 22.50 -14.34 -12.84
CA GLY A 41 21.31 -15.11 -12.52
C GLY A 41 20.18 -14.83 -13.50
N GLU A 42 19.31 -15.81 -13.75
CA GLU A 42 18.05 -15.62 -14.46
C GLU A 42 16.89 -15.65 -13.45
N VAL A 43 16.04 -14.62 -13.50
CA VAL A 43 14.88 -14.46 -12.61
C VAL A 43 13.92 -15.64 -12.74
N HIS A 44 13.67 -16.11 -13.98
CA HIS A 44 12.76 -17.23 -14.25
C HIS A 44 13.26 -18.60 -13.75
N ASN A 45 14.53 -18.71 -13.39
CA ASN A 45 15.14 -19.95 -12.89
C ASN A 45 15.42 -19.89 -11.37
N GLY A 46 14.85 -18.91 -10.66
CA GLY A 46 15.07 -18.71 -9.22
C GLY A 46 16.51 -18.30 -8.86
N GLY A 47 17.28 -17.81 -9.83
CA GLY A 47 18.70 -17.49 -9.65
C GLY A 47 19.00 -16.01 -9.43
N ALA A 48 17.99 -15.14 -9.35
CA ALA A 48 18.17 -13.71 -9.12
C ALA A 48 18.64 -13.45 -7.68
N ALA A 49 19.65 -12.60 -7.52
CA ALA A 49 20.16 -12.19 -6.22
C ALA A 49 19.23 -11.20 -5.51
N MET A 50 18.45 -10.43 -6.29
CA MET A 50 17.55 -9.40 -5.75
C MET A 50 16.21 -9.94 -5.24
N ASP A 51 15.67 -10.99 -5.87
CA ASP A 51 14.44 -11.69 -5.45
C ASP A 51 14.81 -12.86 -4.51
N TYR A 52 15.04 -12.55 -3.23
CA TYR A 52 15.57 -13.51 -2.25
C TYR A 52 14.48 -14.25 -1.46
N LEU A 53 13.23 -13.77 -1.49
CA LEU A 53 12.13 -14.48 -0.84
C LEU A 53 11.71 -15.68 -1.70
N PRO A 54 11.45 -16.86 -1.11
CA PRO A 54 10.94 -18.01 -1.85
C PRO A 54 9.69 -17.69 -2.69
N GLN A 55 8.80 -16.85 -2.15
CA GLN A 55 7.57 -16.42 -2.82
C GLN A 55 7.84 -15.55 -4.06
N GLU A 56 8.91 -14.76 -4.06
CA GLU A 56 9.33 -13.96 -5.22
C GLU A 56 9.83 -14.87 -6.33
N GLN A 57 10.64 -15.88 -5.99
CA GLN A 57 11.20 -16.86 -6.93
C GLN A 57 10.12 -17.77 -7.53
N ASP A 58 9.19 -18.27 -6.71
CA ASP A 58 8.10 -19.15 -7.14
C ASP A 58 7.13 -18.46 -8.10
N ARG A 59 6.89 -17.16 -7.88
CA ARG A 59 5.90 -16.38 -8.65
C ARG A 59 6.52 -15.51 -9.75
N GLY A 60 7.84 -15.29 -9.73
CA GLY A 60 8.55 -14.41 -10.65
C GLY A 60 8.19 -12.93 -10.51
N ILE A 61 7.83 -12.49 -9.30
CA ILE A 61 7.49 -11.09 -8.99
C ILE A 61 8.32 -10.58 -7.81
N THR A 62 8.69 -9.31 -7.84
CA THR A 62 9.32 -8.64 -6.69
C THR A 62 8.25 -8.19 -5.70
N ILE A 63 8.37 -8.62 -4.45
CA ILE A 63 7.43 -8.36 -3.35
C ILE A 63 8.01 -7.31 -2.41
N THR A 64 9.29 -7.43 -2.06
CA THR A 64 9.97 -6.50 -1.15
C THR A 64 11.06 -5.73 -1.85
N SER A 65 11.23 -4.45 -1.48
CA SER A 65 12.31 -3.64 -2.05
C SER A 65 13.68 -4.11 -1.60
N ALA A 66 14.60 -4.33 -2.53
CA ALA A 66 15.98 -4.72 -2.21
C ALA A 66 16.93 -3.52 -2.38
N ALA A 67 17.68 -3.21 -1.34
CA ALA A 67 18.71 -2.17 -1.38
C ALA A 67 20.08 -2.79 -1.68
N THR A 68 20.82 -2.19 -2.62
CA THR A 68 22.18 -2.60 -2.97
C THR A 68 23.04 -1.39 -3.33
N THR A 69 24.37 -1.57 -3.35
CA THR A 69 25.32 -0.53 -3.72
C THR A 69 26.29 -1.02 -4.79
N ALA A 70 26.35 -0.29 -5.90
CA ALA A 70 27.25 -0.52 -7.01
C ALA A 70 28.23 0.64 -7.20
N GLN A 71 29.31 0.39 -7.96
CA GLN A 71 30.29 1.41 -8.32
C GLN A 71 30.39 1.48 -9.84
N TRP A 72 30.30 2.70 -10.39
CA TRP A 72 30.41 2.92 -11.83
C TRP A 72 31.18 4.21 -12.10
N LYS A 73 32.23 4.16 -12.93
CA LYS A 73 33.06 5.32 -13.32
C LYS A 73 33.40 6.29 -12.17
N GLY A 74 33.86 5.77 -11.03
CA GLY A 74 34.25 6.58 -9.86
C GLY A 74 33.08 7.13 -9.03
N HIS A 75 31.84 6.70 -9.30
CA HIS A 75 30.64 7.09 -8.59
C HIS A 75 30.07 5.90 -7.80
N ARG A 76 29.43 6.20 -6.66
CA ARG A 76 28.64 5.25 -5.88
C ARG A 76 27.18 5.35 -6.32
N ILE A 77 26.58 4.21 -6.66
CA ILE A 77 25.16 4.11 -7.01
C ILE A 77 24.49 3.22 -5.97
N ASN A 78 23.68 3.82 -5.09
CA ASN A 78 22.78 3.09 -4.21
C ASN A 78 21.48 2.85 -4.98
N ILE A 79 21.08 1.59 -5.11
CA ILE A 79 19.94 1.17 -5.90
C ILE A 79 18.91 0.56 -4.95
N ILE A 80 17.67 1.00 -5.07
CA ILE A 80 16.52 0.33 -4.48
C ILE A 80 15.69 -0.25 -5.63
N ASP A 81 15.63 -1.57 -5.71
CA ASP A 81 14.71 -2.25 -6.63
C ASP A 81 13.31 -2.24 -6.01
N THR A 82 12.30 -1.78 -6.76
CA THR A 82 10.95 -1.60 -6.22
C THR A 82 9.96 -2.61 -6.81
N PRO A 83 8.97 -3.08 -6.04
CA PRO A 83 7.90 -3.92 -6.57
C PRO A 83 7.13 -3.24 -7.70
N GLY A 84 6.67 -4.03 -8.68
CA GLY A 84 5.81 -3.54 -9.77
C GLY A 84 4.33 -3.78 -9.56
N HIS A 85 3.97 -4.54 -8.54
CA HIS A 85 2.60 -4.97 -8.30
C HIS A 85 1.88 -3.98 -7.39
N VAL A 86 0.63 -3.68 -7.71
CA VAL A 86 -0.20 -2.67 -7.00
C VAL A 86 -0.42 -2.99 -5.53
N ASP A 87 -0.44 -4.27 -5.19
CA ASP A 87 -0.63 -4.77 -3.83
C ASP A 87 0.57 -4.47 -2.90
N PHE A 88 1.74 -4.13 -3.46
CA PHE A 88 2.94 -3.73 -2.72
C PHE A 88 3.27 -2.25 -2.96
N THR A 89 2.27 -1.41 -3.19
CA THR A 89 2.45 0.04 -3.41
C THR A 89 3.16 0.75 -2.26
N VAL A 90 3.00 0.28 -1.02
CA VAL A 90 3.73 0.80 0.15
C VAL A 90 5.26 0.73 -0.01
N GLU A 91 5.75 -0.31 -0.69
CA GLU A 91 7.17 -0.51 -0.97
C GLU A 91 7.68 0.54 -1.96
N VAL A 92 6.84 0.95 -2.90
CA VAL A 92 7.15 1.99 -3.88
C VAL A 92 7.15 3.36 -3.21
N GLU A 93 6.11 3.67 -2.42
CA GLU A 93 5.98 4.91 -1.64
C GLU A 93 7.20 5.17 -0.73
N ARG A 94 7.54 4.17 0.11
CA ARG A 94 8.65 4.31 1.06
C ARG A 94 10.00 4.40 0.37
N SER A 95 10.16 3.75 -0.79
CA SER A 95 11.38 3.82 -1.57
C SER A 95 11.52 5.18 -2.22
N LEU A 96 10.49 5.68 -2.90
CA LEU A 96 10.49 6.99 -3.55
C LEU A 96 10.87 8.12 -2.60
N ARG A 97 10.36 8.07 -1.35
CA ARG A 97 10.62 9.11 -0.36
C ARG A 97 12.11 9.27 0.00
N VAL A 98 12.88 8.18 -0.05
CA VAL A 98 14.30 8.18 0.36
C VAL A 98 15.27 8.28 -0.81
N LEU A 99 14.76 8.23 -2.03
CA LEU A 99 15.55 8.28 -3.26
C LEU A 99 15.74 9.72 -3.72
N ASP A 100 16.90 9.98 -4.32
CA ASP A 100 17.19 11.29 -4.92
C ASP A 100 16.68 11.34 -6.37
N GLY A 101 16.67 10.20 -7.08
CA GLY A 101 16.14 10.08 -8.44
C GLY A 101 15.63 8.67 -8.75
N SER A 102 15.10 8.45 -9.95
CA SER A 102 14.62 7.12 -10.37
C SER A 102 14.85 6.81 -11.85
N VAL A 103 14.83 5.51 -12.16
CA VAL A 103 14.79 4.98 -13.51
C VAL A 103 13.46 4.25 -13.69
N THR A 104 12.58 4.81 -14.51
CA THR A 104 11.29 4.22 -14.83
C THR A 104 11.42 3.37 -16.09
N LEU A 105 11.23 2.06 -15.96
CA LEU A 105 11.25 1.12 -17.08
C LEU A 105 9.88 1.04 -17.73
N PHE A 106 9.89 0.97 -19.06
CA PHE A 106 8.72 0.72 -19.89
C PHE A 106 8.97 -0.48 -20.79
N CYS A 107 7.94 -1.26 -21.08
CA CYS A 107 8.03 -2.37 -22.03
C CYS A 107 7.85 -1.81 -23.44
N ALA A 108 8.79 -2.07 -24.35
CA ALA A 108 8.72 -1.56 -25.73
C ALA A 108 7.43 -1.98 -26.47
N LYS A 109 6.82 -3.11 -26.09
CA LYS A 109 5.55 -3.58 -26.66
C LYS A 109 4.32 -2.94 -25.98
N GLY A 110 4.32 -2.88 -24.64
CA GLY A 110 3.17 -2.42 -23.86
C GLY A 110 3.08 -0.89 -23.72
N GLY A 111 4.20 -0.19 -23.87
CA GLY A 111 4.28 1.25 -23.69
C GLY A 111 3.94 1.68 -22.26
N VAL A 112 3.03 2.65 -22.13
CA VAL A 112 2.53 3.14 -20.85
C VAL A 112 1.25 2.39 -20.45
N GLU A 113 1.40 1.50 -19.47
CA GLU A 113 0.30 0.72 -18.89
C GLU A 113 -0.33 1.43 -17.66
N PRO A 114 -1.56 1.07 -17.24
CA PRO A 114 -2.22 1.70 -16.10
C PRO A 114 -1.39 1.75 -14.82
N GLN A 115 -0.65 0.68 -14.50
CA GLN A 115 0.23 0.63 -13.34
C GLN A 115 1.46 1.54 -13.50
N SER A 116 1.92 1.75 -14.74
CA SER A 116 2.99 2.71 -15.02
C SER A 116 2.54 4.13 -14.69
N GLU A 117 1.28 4.48 -14.93
CA GLU A 117 0.70 5.77 -14.53
C GLU A 117 0.66 5.94 -13.01
N THR A 118 0.25 4.90 -12.28
CA THR A 118 0.21 4.95 -10.81
C THR A 118 1.59 5.23 -10.25
N VAL A 119 2.59 4.43 -10.66
CA VAL A 119 3.98 4.58 -10.21
C VAL A 119 4.56 5.94 -10.61
N TRP A 120 4.19 6.45 -11.79
CA TRP A 120 4.57 7.78 -12.25
C TRP A 120 4.01 8.90 -11.36
N ARG A 121 2.71 8.83 -11.01
CA ARG A 121 2.07 9.80 -10.10
C ARG A 121 2.69 9.77 -8.71
N GLN A 122 3.07 8.60 -8.21
CA GLN A 122 3.76 8.49 -6.92
C GLN A 122 5.10 9.23 -6.97
N ALA A 123 5.88 9.07 -8.04
CA ALA A 123 7.12 9.82 -8.23
C ALA A 123 6.88 11.33 -8.38
N ASP A 124 5.77 11.75 -9.02
CA ASP A 124 5.38 13.17 -9.10
C ASP A 124 5.07 13.75 -7.72
N ASN A 125 4.36 13.02 -6.86
CA ASN A 125 3.98 13.47 -5.52
C ASN A 125 5.20 13.79 -4.64
N TYR A 126 6.28 13.02 -4.78
CA TYR A 126 7.54 13.27 -4.06
C TYR A 126 8.52 14.16 -4.83
N GLY A 127 8.16 14.62 -6.04
CA GLY A 127 9.02 15.44 -6.87
C GLY A 127 10.32 14.75 -7.29
N VAL A 128 10.30 13.42 -7.46
CA VAL A 128 11.51 12.62 -7.76
C VAL A 128 11.88 12.75 -9.25
N PRO A 129 13.06 13.31 -9.57
CA PRO A 129 13.61 13.37 -10.93
C PRO A 129 13.82 11.98 -11.51
N ARG A 130 13.55 11.80 -12.81
CA ARG A 130 13.55 10.45 -13.39
C ARG A 130 14.05 10.37 -14.82
N LEU A 131 14.61 9.20 -15.14
CA LEU A 131 14.89 8.75 -16.50
C LEU A 131 13.83 7.76 -16.94
N ALA A 132 13.50 7.74 -18.23
CA ALA A 132 12.69 6.69 -18.82
C ALA A 132 13.59 5.73 -19.61
N PHE A 133 13.45 4.43 -19.40
CA PHE A 133 14.17 3.41 -20.16
C PHE A 133 13.19 2.42 -20.79
N VAL A 134 13.12 2.46 -22.12
CA VAL A 134 12.28 1.54 -22.91
C VAL A 134 13.04 0.23 -23.07
N ASN A 135 12.67 -0.74 -22.24
CA ASN A 135 13.25 -2.07 -22.16
C ASN A 135 12.55 -3.04 -23.11
N LYS A 136 13.12 -4.24 -23.26
CA LYS A 136 12.61 -5.33 -24.11
C LYS A 136 12.50 -4.93 -25.59
N MET A 137 13.46 -4.17 -26.11
CA MET A 137 13.52 -3.82 -27.54
C MET A 137 13.69 -5.04 -28.47
N ASP A 138 13.99 -6.21 -27.90
CA ASP A 138 14.20 -7.50 -28.58
C ASP A 138 12.92 -8.32 -28.81
N ILE A 139 11.77 -7.94 -28.24
CA ILE A 139 10.54 -8.74 -28.36
C ILE A 139 9.70 -8.32 -29.57
N MET A 140 8.93 -9.26 -30.11
CA MET A 140 7.96 -8.99 -31.18
C MET A 140 6.94 -7.91 -30.77
N GLY A 141 6.77 -6.91 -31.63
CA GLY A 141 5.92 -5.74 -31.37
C GLY A 141 6.61 -4.63 -30.59
N ALA A 142 7.94 -4.68 -30.41
CA ALA A 142 8.70 -3.58 -29.81
C ALA A 142 8.62 -2.30 -30.65
N ASP A 143 8.11 -1.22 -30.05
CA ASP A 143 7.99 0.09 -30.67
C ASP A 143 8.39 1.21 -29.70
N PHE A 144 9.63 1.68 -29.86
CA PHE A 144 10.19 2.80 -29.09
C PHE A 144 9.41 4.10 -29.28
N TYR A 145 9.03 4.42 -30.52
CA TYR A 145 8.42 5.70 -30.86
C TYR A 145 6.99 5.79 -30.32
N ASN A 146 6.25 4.69 -30.39
CA ASN A 146 4.92 4.60 -29.77
C ASN A 146 5.01 4.75 -28.25
N CYS A 147 6.00 4.13 -27.60
CA CYS A 147 6.20 4.27 -26.17
C CYS A 147 6.44 5.74 -25.77
N VAL A 148 7.31 6.46 -26.50
CA VAL A 148 7.55 7.90 -26.29
C VAL A 148 6.29 8.73 -26.51
N ALA A 149 5.49 8.43 -27.53
CA ALA A 149 4.22 9.11 -27.79
C ALA A 149 3.22 8.90 -26.65
N MET A 150 3.09 7.66 -26.16
CA MET A 150 2.22 7.33 -25.03
C MET A 150 2.65 8.02 -23.74
N MET A 151 3.96 8.21 -23.49
CA MET A 151 4.43 8.99 -22.34
C MET A 151 3.94 10.44 -22.41
N LYS A 152 3.98 11.07 -23.58
CA LYS A 152 3.48 12.44 -23.76
C LYS A 152 1.95 12.51 -23.61
N GLU A 153 1.22 11.53 -24.13
CA GLU A 153 -0.25 11.53 -24.11
C GLU A 153 -0.83 11.17 -22.73
N ARG A 154 -0.37 10.06 -22.15
CA ARG A 154 -0.95 9.48 -20.92
C ARG A 154 -0.34 10.04 -19.64
N LEU A 155 0.98 10.21 -19.62
CA LEU A 155 1.70 10.73 -18.44
C LEU A 155 1.82 12.26 -18.47
N LYS A 156 1.53 12.90 -19.62
CA LYS A 156 1.65 14.35 -19.83
C LYS A 156 3.06 14.89 -19.50
N THR A 157 4.08 14.05 -19.66
CA THR A 157 5.48 14.43 -19.43
C THR A 157 6.15 14.88 -20.73
N ASN A 158 7.13 15.77 -20.62
CA ASN A 158 8.01 16.10 -21.73
C ASN A 158 9.09 15.02 -21.92
N ALA A 159 8.69 13.90 -22.54
CA ALA A 159 9.57 12.78 -22.85
C ALA A 159 10.47 13.11 -24.06
N ILE A 160 11.79 13.20 -23.84
CA ILE A 160 12.77 13.57 -24.86
C ILE A 160 13.73 12.39 -25.13
N PRO A 161 13.69 11.79 -26.33
CA PRO A 161 14.66 10.78 -26.73
C PRO A 161 16.09 11.34 -26.73
N VAL A 162 16.97 10.71 -25.95
CA VAL A 162 18.43 10.94 -26.02
C VAL A 162 19.13 9.85 -26.81
N GLN A 163 18.44 8.74 -27.06
CA GLN A 163 18.92 7.60 -27.80
C GLN A 163 17.87 7.11 -28.78
N LEU A 164 18.32 6.52 -29.89
CA LEU A 164 17.46 5.81 -30.84
C LEU A 164 17.92 4.36 -31.02
N PRO A 165 16.99 3.39 -31.07
CA PRO A 165 17.34 1.99 -31.31
C PRO A 165 17.71 1.75 -32.79
N ILE A 166 18.77 0.95 -33.02
CA ILE A 166 19.14 0.45 -34.34
C ILE A 166 18.49 -0.94 -34.51
N GLY A 167 17.53 -1.01 -35.42
CA GLY A 167 16.67 -2.18 -35.58
C GLY A 167 15.62 -2.31 -34.49
N LYS A 168 14.81 -3.37 -34.58
CA LYS A 168 13.76 -3.74 -33.61
C LYS A 168 13.60 -5.25 -33.53
N GLU A 169 13.06 -5.75 -32.42
CA GLU A 169 12.80 -7.18 -32.24
C GLU A 169 14.12 -7.97 -32.41
N ASP A 170 14.12 -9.06 -33.18
CA ASP A 170 15.32 -9.86 -33.47
C ASP A 170 16.42 -9.07 -34.21
N SER A 171 16.06 -7.99 -34.91
CA SER A 171 17.03 -7.13 -35.63
C SER A 171 17.65 -6.05 -34.74
N PHE A 172 17.26 -5.95 -33.47
CA PHE A 172 17.81 -4.96 -32.55
C PHE A 172 19.29 -5.24 -32.25
N CYS A 173 20.19 -4.46 -32.85
CA CYS A 173 21.63 -4.71 -32.83
C CYS A 173 22.46 -3.59 -32.19
N GLY A 174 21.89 -2.40 -32.01
CA GLY A 174 22.64 -1.24 -31.54
C GLY A 174 21.78 -0.07 -31.10
N ILE A 175 22.45 0.99 -30.65
CA ILE A 175 21.82 2.22 -30.16
C ILE A 175 22.60 3.42 -30.70
N VAL A 176 21.90 4.44 -31.19
CA VAL A 176 22.48 5.73 -31.56
C VAL A 176 22.34 6.70 -30.39
N ASP A 177 23.45 7.29 -29.96
CA ASP A 177 23.47 8.41 -29.00
C ASP A 177 23.25 9.72 -29.76
N LEU A 178 22.12 10.40 -29.50
CA LEU A 178 21.74 11.63 -30.17
C LEU A 178 22.53 12.85 -29.69
N ILE A 179 23.26 12.76 -28.58
CA ILE A 179 24.06 13.87 -28.05
C ILE A 179 25.42 13.85 -28.74
N THR A 180 26.11 12.70 -28.71
CA THR A 180 27.45 12.56 -29.32
C THR A 180 27.44 12.25 -30.81
N LEU A 181 26.27 11.91 -31.39
CA LEU A 181 26.12 11.44 -32.77
C LEU A 181 26.95 10.19 -33.08
N LYS A 182 27.02 9.27 -32.11
CA LYS A 182 27.73 8.00 -32.27
C LYS A 182 26.75 6.83 -32.24
N ALA A 183 26.96 5.85 -33.12
CA ALA A 183 26.24 4.58 -33.05
C ALA A 183 27.09 3.55 -32.32
N HIS A 184 26.45 2.77 -31.46
CA HIS A 184 27.04 1.68 -30.70
C HIS A 184 26.40 0.37 -31.12
N SER A 185 27.19 -0.54 -31.69
CA SER A 185 26.75 -1.89 -32.07
C SER A 185 27.26 -2.92 -31.07
N TYR A 186 26.43 -3.91 -30.75
CA TYR A 186 26.77 -4.99 -29.82
C TYR A 186 27.15 -6.23 -30.61
N MET A 187 28.42 -6.63 -30.51
CA MET A 187 28.97 -7.74 -31.30
C MET A 187 28.86 -9.10 -30.60
N ASP A 188 28.57 -9.10 -29.30
CA ASP A 188 28.52 -10.31 -28.49
C ASP A 188 27.25 -10.40 -27.63
N ASP A 189 26.83 -11.63 -27.33
CA ASP A 189 25.65 -11.88 -26.49
C ASP A 189 25.86 -11.46 -25.02
N SER A 190 27.11 -11.25 -24.58
CA SER A 190 27.40 -10.76 -23.21
C SER A 190 27.29 -9.24 -23.07
N GLY A 191 27.23 -8.52 -24.20
CA GLY A 191 27.12 -7.07 -24.25
C GLY A 191 28.36 -6.34 -23.74
N LYS A 192 29.53 -7.00 -23.68
CA LYS A 192 30.77 -6.38 -23.21
C LYS A 192 31.57 -5.75 -24.34
N ILE A 193 31.42 -6.25 -25.57
CA ILE A 193 32.13 -5.77 -26.75
C ILE A 193 31.19 -4.83 -27.50
N ILE A 194 31.30 -3.55 -27.18
CA ILE A 194 30.62 -2.46 -27.87
C ILE A 194 31.59 -1.85 -28.87
N GLU A 195 31.22 -1.86 -30.15
CA GLU A 195 31.95 -1.14 -31.19
C GLU A 195 31.23 0.17 -31.54
N GLU A 196 32.00 1.26 -31.62
CA GLU A 196 31.52 2.51 -32.20
C GLU A 196 31.49 2.36 -33.74
N CYS A 197 30.34 2.56 -34.35
CA CYS A 197 30.14 2.50 -35.79
C CYS A 197 29.50 3.78 -36.34
N SER A 198 29.49 3.92 -37.67
CA SER A 198 28.75 4.99 -38.34
C SER A 198 27.24 4.73 -38.24
N ILE A 199 26.47 5.80 -38.12
CA ILE A 199 25.00 5.74 -38.11
C ILE A 199 24.52 5.14 -39.46
N PRO A 200 23.60 4.16 -39.45
CA PRO A 200 23.02 3.61 -40.68
C PRO A 200 22.32 4.68 -41.52
N ASP A 201 22.55 4.69 -42.84
CA ASP A 201 22.00 5.69 -43.76
C ASP A 201 20.47 5.79 -43.69
N GLU A 202 19.79 4.66 -43.49
CA GLU A 202 18.32 4.59 -43.36
C GLU A 202 17.78 5.38 -42.16
N MET A 203 18.60 5.58 -41.13
CA MET A 203 18.21 6.27 -39.89
C MET A 203 18.55 7.75 -39.90
N MET A 204 19.34 8.27 -40.85
CA MET A 204 19.82 9.66 -40.83
C MET A 204 18.67 10.67 -40.72
N ASN A 205 17.59 10.48 -41.49
CA ASN A 205 16.40 11.36 -41.42
C ASN A 205 15.73 11.34 -40.04
N LEU A 206 15.70 10.18 -39.37
CA LEU A 206 15.13 10.04 -38.03
C LEU A 206 16.05 10.66 -36.97
N VAL A 207 17.36 10.44 -37.09
CA VAL A 207 18.38 11.04 -36.22
C VAL A 207 18.31 12.56 -36.31
N ASP A 208 18.27 13.14 -37.51
CA ASP A 208 18.19 14.59 -37.70
C ASP A 208 16.90 15.16 -37.09
N LYS A 209 15.77 14.49 -37.29
CA LYS A 209 14.48 14.89 -36.70
C LYS A 209 14.53 14.90 -35.17
N TYR A 210 14.93 13.79 -34.54
CA TYR A 210 14.92 13.69 -33.08
C TYR A 210 16.05 14.49 -32.43
N ARG A 211 17.18 14.66 -33.11
CA ARG A 211 18.25 15.56 -32.67
C ARG A 211 17.79 17.01 -32.69
N THR A 212 17.07 17.44 -33.74
CA THR A 212 16.50 18.80 -33.78
C THR A 212 15.58 19.03 -32.58
N ILE A 213 14.67 18.10 -32.31
CA ILE A 213 13.76 18.17 -31.15
C ILE A 213 14.57 18.23 -29.84
N LEU A 214 15.56 17.36 -29.66
CA LEU A 214 16.41 17.35 -28.47
C LEU A 214 17.13 18.68 -28.25
N ILE A 215 17.78 19.22 -29.29
CA ILE A 215 18.53 20.46 -29.21
C ILE A 215 17.61 21.66 -28.97
N GLU A 216 16.46 21.71 -29.64
CA GLU A 216 15.44 22.75 -29.44
C GLU A 216 14.94 22.76 -27.98
N THR A 217 14.53 21.60 -27.46
CA THR A 217 14.03 21.50 -26.08
C THR A 217 15.11 21.80 -25.04
N VAL A 218 16.37 21.43 -25.30
CA VAL A 218 17.51 21.76 -24.42
C VAL A 218 17.81 23.26 -24.46
N ALA A 219 17.73 23.88 -25.63
CA ALA A 219 17.96 25.32 -25.80
C ALA A 219 16.90 26.15 -25.06
N GLU A 220 15.65 25.69 -25.00
CA GLU A 220 14.55 26.32 -24.22
C GLU A 220 14.82 26.42 -22.71
N GLN A 221 15.77 25.66 -22.17
CA GLN A 221 16.03 25.65 -20.72
C GLN A 221 16.92 26.80 -20.26
N LYS A 222 17.66 27.46 -21.16
CA LYS A 222 18.56 28.58 -20.84
C LYS A 222 18.58 29.59 -21.99
N ASP A 223 18.36 30.86 -21.70
CA ASP A 223 18.37 31.96 -22.68
C ASP A 223 19.66 31.98 -23.52
N GLU A 224 20.82 31.76 -22.90
CA GLU A 224 22.12 31.69 -23.60
C GLU A 224 22.18 30.57 -24.65
N LEU A 225 21.57 29.41 -24.38
CA LEU A 225 21.54 28.30 -25.32
C LEU A 225 20.53 28.55 -26.44
N MET A 226 19.40 29.19 -26.12
CA MET A 226 18.41 29.63 -27.10
C MET A 226 19.00 30.64 -28.08
N GLU A 227 19.76 31.62 -27.61
CA GLU A 227 20.45 32.59 -28.48
C GLU A 227 21.42 31.92 -29.45
N LYS A 228 22.28 31.01 -28.96
CA LYS A 228 23.19 30.22 -29.80
C LYS A 228 22.44 29.38 -30.83
N TYR A 229 21.35 28.73 -30.42
CA TYR A 229 20.52 27.92 -31.31
C TYR A 229 19.87 28.75 -32.42
N LEU A 230 19.28 29.91 -32.09
CA LEU A 230 18.69 30.83 -33.05
C LEU A 230 19.73 31.45 -34.01
N ALA A 231 20.98 31.60 -33.55
CA ALA A 231 22.11 32.01 -34.38
C ALA A 231 22.61 30.90 -35.33
N GLY A 232 22.12 29.66 -35.19
CA GLY A 232 22.54 28.50 -35.97
C GLY A 232 23.88 27.91 -35.51
N GLU A 233 24.34 28.22 -34.30
CA GLU A 233 25.57 27.69 -33.73
C GLU A 233 25.38 26.27 -33.18
N LEU A 234 26.40 25.43 -33.34
CA LEU A 234 26.39 24.07 -32.77
C LEU A 234 26.68 24.13 -31.27
N LEU A 235 25.73 23.62 -30.47
CA LEU A 235 25.91 23.52 -29.02
C LEU A 235 26.96 22.44 -28.66
N PRO A 236 27.95 22.75 -27.81
CA PRO A 236 28.89 21.76 -27.29
C PRO A 236 28.19 20.64 -26.51
N VAL A 237 28.72 19.42 -26.59
CA VAL A 237 28.17 18.23 -25.88
C VAL A 237 28.06 18.47 -24.38
N ASP A 238 29.06 19.10 -23.76
CA ASP A 238 29.05 19.36 -22.32
C ASP A 238 27.95 20.34 -21.90
N GLU A 239 27.69 21.38 -22.71
CA GLU A 239 26.60 22.33 -22.47
C GLU A 239 25.23 21.66 -22.62
N ILE A 240 25.07 20.77 -23.60
CA ILE A 240 23.84 19.97 -23.80
C ILE A 240 23.61 19.08 -22.57
N LYS A 241 24.63 18.35 -22.12
CA LYS A 241 24.52 17.47 -20.95
C LYS A 241 24.19 18.24 -19.67
N GLU A 242 24.83 19.38 -19.45
CA GLU A 242 24.57 20.21 -18.28
C GLU A 242 23.14 20.76 -18.26
N ALA A 243 22.65 21.26 -19.40
CA ALA A 243 21.28 21.76 -19.51
C ALA A 243 20.26 20.64 -19.36
N LEU A 244 20.49 19.48 -19.99
CA LEU A 244 19.63 18.31 -19.83
C LEU A 244 19.60 17.81 -18.39
N ARG A 245 20.75 17.78 -17.69
CA ARG A 245 20.84 17.44 -16.27
C ARG A 245 19.98 18.39 -15.42
N LYS A 246 20.14 19.71 -15.60
CA LYS A 246 19.36 20.71 -14.85
C LYS A 246 17.86 20.55 -15.07
N ALA A 247 17.44 20.34 -16.32
CA ALA A 247 16.04 20.12 -16.66
C ALA A 247 15.49 18.79 -16.11
N THR A 248 16.32 17.74 -16.09
CA THR A 248 15.96 16.44 -15.49
C THR A 248 15.73 16.59 -13.99
N ILE A 249 16.65 17.26 -13.27
CA ILE A 249 16.55 17.50 -11.83
C ILE A 249 15.34 18.37 -11.49
N ALA A 250 15.01 19.36 -12.35
CA ALA A 250 13.81 20.16 -12.21
C ALA A 250 12.51 19.42 -12.59
N SER A 251 12.60 18.16 -13.03
CA SER A 251 11.48 17.37 -13.57
C SER A 251 10.72 18.05 -14.73
N SER A 252 11.38 18.96 -15.47
CA SER A 252 10.80 19.61 -16.65
C SER A 252 10.97 18.77 -17.92
N ILE A 253 12.02 17.96 -17.98
CA ILE A 253 12.32 17.03 -19.07
C ILE A 253 12.54 15.64 -18.48
N THR A 254 12.00 14.61 -19.17
CA THR A 254 12.34 13.21 -18.90
C THR A 254 13.20 12.68 -20.06
N PRO A 255 14.51 12.47 -19.89
CA PRO A 255 15.33 11.81 -20.90
C PRO A 255 14.90 10.36 -21.11
N VAL A 256 14.70 9.97 -22.37
CA VAL A 256 14.28 8.62 -22.76
C VAL A 256 15.43 7.85 -23.42
N LEU A 257 15.75 6.71 -22.83
CA LEU A 257 16.73 5.74 -23.28
C LEU A 257 16.04 4.46 -23.77
N CYS A 258 16.78 3.59 -24.47
CA CYS A 258 16.26 2.31 -24.95
C CYS A 258 17.27 1.18 -24.77
N GLY A 259 16.78 -0.05 -24.64
CA GLY A 259 17.65 -1.22 -24.61
C GLY A 259 16.91 -2.54 -24.42
N SER A 260 17.68 -3.59 -24.23
CA SER A 260 17.20 -4.90 -23.80
C SER A 260 18.11 -5.42 -22.70
N ALA A 261 17.60 -5.36 -21.46
CA ALA A 261 18.30 -5.94 -20.31
C ALA A 261 18.50 -7.46 -20.47
N TYR A 262 17.54 -8.14 -21.11
CA TYR A 262 17.63 -9.59 -21.36
C TYR A 262 18.77 -9.93 -22.34
N LYS A 263 18.86 -9.19 -23.46
CA LYS A 263 19.90 -9.36 -24.48
C LYS A 263 21.17 -8.58 -24.20
N ASN A 264 21.35 -8.03 -23.00
CA ASN A 264 22.60 -7.37 -22.58
C ASN A 264 22.94 -6.11 -23.40
N LYS A 265 21.93 -5.35 -23.86
CA LYS A 265 22.11 -4.15 -24.71
C LYS A 265 21.51 -2.92 -24.03
N GLY A 266 22.28 -1.83 -23.95
CA GLY A 266 21.81 -0.51 -23.49
C GLY A 266 21.96 -0.23 -21.99
N VAL A 267 22.24 -1.24 -21.16
CA VAL A 267 22.33 -1.09 -19.69
C VAL A 267 23.56 -0.28 -19.27
N GLN A 268 24.68 -0.39 -19.99
CA GLN A 268 25.89 0.40 -19.69
C GLN A 268 25.67 1.90 -20.00
N GLN A 269 24.99 2.22 -21.10
CA GLN A 269 24.62 3.60 -21.42
C GLN A 269 23.56 4.14 -20.45
N LEU A 270 22.67 3.27 -19.94
CA LEU A 270 21.77 3.63 -18.84
C LEU A 270 22.57 4.03 -17.58
N LEU A 271 23.62 3.28 -17.22
CA LEU A 271 24.48 3.64 -16.09
C LEU A 271 25.24 4.95 -16.30
N ASP A 272 25.66 5.22 -17.54
CA ASP A 272 26.25 6.51 -17.89
C ASP A 272 25.24 7.66 -17.74
N ALA A 273 24.02 7.48 -18.22
CA ALA A 273 22.94 8.45 -18.09
C ALA A 273 22.52 8.69 -16.64
N VAL A 274 22.57 7.67 -15.78
CA VAL A 274 22.35 7.81 -14.32
C VAL A 274 23.37 8.76 -13.71
N ILE A 275 24.65 8.65 -14.09
CA ILE A 275 25.68 9.56 -13.59
C ILE A 275 25.47 10.97 -14.14
N ASP A 276 25.24 11.06 -15.46
CA ASP A 276 25.19 12.33 -16.19
C ASP A 276 23.94 13.17 -15.81
N TYR A 277 22.77 12.55 -15.68
CA TYR A 277 21.50 13.29 -15.60
C TYR A 277 20.78 13.19 -14.25
N LEU A 278 20.92 12.10 -13.49
CA LEU A 278 20.24 11.97 -12.20
C LEU A 278 20.95 12.74 -11.08
N PRO A 279 20.19 13.24 -10.08
CA PRO A 279 20.72 14.09 -9.02
C PRO A 279 21.67 13.34 -8.08
N SER A 280 22.61 14.10 -7.53
CA SER A 280 23.31 13.76 -6.29
C SER A 280 22.50 14.22 -5.07
N PRO A 281 22.82 13.74 -3.85
CA PRO A 281 22.21 14.24 -2.61
C PRO A 281 22.28 15.77 -2.43
N LEU A 282 23.22 16.45 -3.09
CA LEU A 282 23.36 17.91 -3.04
C LEU A 282 22.37 18.62 -3.98
N ASP A 283 21.93 17.96 -5.04
CA ASP A 283 21.08 18.56 -6.08
C ASP A 283 19.59 18.61 -5.69
N VAL A 284 19.14 17.73 -4.79
CA VAL A 284 17.74 17.63 -4.33
C VAL A 284 17.36 18.77 -3.35
N GLY A 285 18.36 19.45 -2.80
CA GLY A 285 18.19 20.50 -1.80
C GLY A 285 18.07 19.97 -0.36
N PRO A 286 18.03 20.87 0.64
CA PRO A 286 17.90 20.49 2.06
C PRO A 286 16.59 19.76 2.35
N ILE A 287 16.64 18.72 3.19
CA ILE A 287 15.43 18.05 3.64
C ILE A 287 14.67 18.98 4.60
N LYS A 288 13.35 19.07 4.40
CA LYS A 288 12.45 19.85 5.25
C LYS A 288 11.87 18.98 6.37
N GLY A 289 11.69 19.59 7.52
CA GLY A 289 10.99 19.00 8.66
C GLY A 289 10.35 20.08 9.52
N VAL A 290 9.68 19.66 10.58
CA VAL A 290 9.08 20.54 11.59
C VAL A 290 9.78 20.34 12.93
N SER A 291 9.85 21.39 13.75
CA SER A 291 10.24 21.25 15.15
C SER A 291 9.25 20.37 15.92
N THR A 292 9.65 19.90 17.10
CA THR A 292 8.83 19.02 17.95
C THR A 292 7.55 19.66 18.48
N ASP A 293 7.42 20.99 18.38
CA ASP A 293 6.20 21.73 18.68
C ASP A 293 5.20 21.76 17.49
N GLY A 294 5.63 21.31 16.30
CA GLY A 294 4.82 21.23 15.08
C GLY A 294 4.65 22.55 14.33
N GLU A 295 5.23 23.66 14.79
CA GLU A 295 4.97 25.00 14.23
C GLU A 295 6.13 25.54 13.37
N THR A 296 7.39 25.30 13.75
CA THR A 296 8.53 25.90 13.06
C THR A 296 9.06 24.96 11.96
N GLN A 297 9.12 25.45 10.73
CA GLN A 297 9.80 24.73 9.65
C GLN A 297 11.32 24.79 9.83
N LEU A 298 11.95 23.63 9.77
CA LEU A 298 13.39 23.45 9.87
C LEU A 298 13.90 22.78 8.59
N GLU A 299 15.11 23.16 8.18
CA GLU A 299 15.78 22.55 7.04
C GLU A 299 17.11 21.94 7.46
N ARG A 300 17.46 20.80 6.86
CA ARG A 300 18.72 20.10 7.09
C ARG A 300 19.46 19.92 5.75
N PRO A 301 20.57 20.66 5.52
CA PRO A 301 21.37 20.46 4.33
C PRO A 301 22.12 19.12 4.39
N ALA A 302 22.40 18.56 3.22
CA ALA A 302 23.24 17.39 3.07
C ALA A 302 24.70 17.74 3.38
N ASP A 303 25.08 17.58 4.65
CA ASP A 303 26.43 17.85 5.16
C ASP A 303 26.82 16.82 6.22
N ASP A 304 28.02 16.25 6.09
CA ASP A 304 28.56 15.27 7.04
C ASP A 304 28.91 15.88 8.40
N GLN A 305 29.18 17.19 8.46
CA GLN A 305 29.48 17.91 9.71
C GLN A 305 28.23 18.49 10.38
N GLY A 306 27.07 18.40 9.72
CA GLY A 306 25.79 18.83 10.26
C GLY A 306 25.29 17.96 11.43
N PRO A 307 24.23 18.39 12.13
CA PRO A 307 23.57 17.57 13.14
C PRO A 307 22.92 16.35 12.47
N PHE A 308 23.08 15.17 13.09
CA PHE A 308 22.54 13.92 12.55
C PHE A 308 21.01 13.97 12.41
N SER A 309 20.52 13.65 11.21
CA SER A 309 19.11 13.48 10.91
C SER A 309 18.92 12.42 9.82
N ALA A 310 18.09 11.42 10.12
CA ALA A 310 17.79 10.31 9.23
C ALA A 310 16.30 9.92 9.31
N LEU A 311 15.79 9.32 8.24
CA LEU A 311 14.44 8.78 8.15
C LEU A 311 14.50 7.25 8.13
N ALA A 312 13.81 6.60 9.06
CA ALA A 312 13.57 5.17 9.00
C ALA A 312 12.46 4.89 7.98
N PHE A 313 12.73 4.07 6.95
CA PHE A 313 11.79 3.87 5.84
C PHE A 313 11.40 2.40 5.61
N LYS A 314 12.13 1.45 6.17
CA LYS A 314 11.80 0.03 6.05
C LYS A 314 12.21 -0.73 7.32
N ILE A 315 11.37 -1.66 7.74
CA ILE A 315 11.64 -2.56 8.86
C ILE A 315 11.57 -3.99 8.36
N ILE A 316 12.50 -4.80 8.82
CA ILE A 316 12.50 -6.25 8.60
C ILE A 316 12.73 -6.93 9.94
N SER A 317 11.91 -7.92 10.26
CA SER A 317 12.13 -8.82 11.39
C SER A 317 12.98 -9.99 10.92
N ASP A 318 14.28 -9.98 11.25
CA ASP A 318 15.17 -11.10 10.99
C ASP A 318 15.19 -12.07 12.18
N THR A 319 15.09 -13.38 11.90
CA THR A 319 15.02 -14.42 12.92
C THR A 319 16.30 -14.53 13.77
N TYR A 320 17.46 -14.16 13.22
CA TYR A 320 18.76 -14.29 13.88
C TYR A 320 19.26 -12.98 14.51
N ILE A 321 19.08 -11.86 13.80
CA ILE A 321 19.61 -10.54 14.20
C ILE A 321 18.56 -9.70 14.93
N GLY A 322 17.28 -10.07 14.80
CA GLY A 322 16.15 -9.32 15.34
C GLY A 322 15.71 -8.21 14.39
N LYS A 323 15.21 -7.11 14.95
CA LYS A 323 14.64 -5.99 14.19
C LYS A 323 15.73 -5.21 13.45
N LEU A 324 15.66 -5.23 12.12
CA LEU A 324 16.47 -4.41 11.22
C LEU A 324 15.68 -3.19 10.80
N CYS A 325 16.25 -2.01 11.01
CA CYS A 325 15.64 -0.74 10.60
C CYS A 325 16.51 -0.10 9.53
N PHE A 326 15.98 -0.01 8.31
CA PHE A 326 16.61 0.69 7.20
C PHE A 326 16.34 2.18 7.32
N PHE A 327 17.40 2.97 7.19
CA PHE A 327 17.33 4.41 7.29
C PHE A 327 18.15 5.12 6.22
N ARG A 328 17.68 6.30 5.83
CA ARG A 328 18.34 7.25 4.94
C ARG A 328 18.90 8.39 5.78
N VAL A 329 20.22 8.63 5.71
CA VAL A 329 20.83 9.78 6.38
C VAL A 329 20.77 11.00 5.48
N TYR A 330 20.11 12.06 5.94
CA TYR A 330 20.04 13.32 5.20
C TYR A 330 21.11 14.31 5.65
N SER A 331 21.48 14.32 6.94
CA SER A 331 22.50 15.22 7.48
C SER A 331 23.26 14.55 8.61
N GLY A 332 24.50 14.98 8.82
CA GLY A 332 25.43 14.48 9.81
C GLY A 332 25.95 13.07 9.54
N THR A 333 26.53 12.47 10.58
CA THR A 333 27.10 11.12 10.54
C THR A 333 26.61 10.30 11.72
N LEU A 334 26.58 8.98 11.55
CA LEU A 334 26.17 8.05 12.59
C LEU A 334 27.21 6.97 12.78
N LYS A 335 27.65 6.76 14.03
CA LYS A 335 28.64 5.73 14.37
C LYS A 335 27.97 4.54 15.04
N ALA A 336 28.44 3.33 14.75
CA ALA A 336 27.99 2.14 15.45
C ALA A 336 28.25 2.28 16.96
N GLY A 337 27.28 1.83 17.78
CA GLY A 337 27.33 1.94 19.24
C GLY A 337 26.80 3.26 19.82
N SER A 338 26.41 4.24 18.99
CA SER A 338 25.91 5.54 19.46
C SER A 338 24.44 5.50 19.90
N TYR A 339 24.01 6.58 20.54
CA TYR A 339 22.60 6.83 20.85
C TYR A 339 22.00 7.80 19.84
N VAL A 340 20.72 7.60 19.53
CA VAL A 340 19.91 8.47 18.68
C VAL A 340 18.60 8.79 19.38
N TYR A 341 17.98 9.90 19.00
CA TYR A 341 16.67 10.30 19.48
C TYR A 341 15.64 10.09 18.38
N ASN A 342 14.64 9.26 18.65
CA ASN A 342 13.45 9.16 17.82
C ASN A 342 12.54 10.34 18.17
N SER A 343 12.58 11.39 17.35
CA SER A 343 11.84 12.63 17.58
C SER A 343 10.35 12.48 17.33
N THR A 344 9.93 11.54 16.48
CA THR A 344 8.52 11.22 16.25
C THR A 344 7.84 10.66 17.50
N LYS A 345 8.57 9.85 18.28
CA LYS A 345 8.04 9.17 19.49
C LYS A 345 8.56 9.71 20.81
N GLY A 346 9.49 10.65 20.77
CA GLY A 346 10.12 11.23 21.95
C GLY A 346 10.96 10.24 22.77
N LYS A 347 11.63 9.28 22.11
CA LYS A 347 12.37 8.19 22.78
C LYS A 347 13.84 8.17 22.39
N ARG A 348 14.72 7.92 23.36
CA ARG A 348 16.15 7.67 23.11
C ARG A 348 16.37 6.19 22.83
N GLU A 349 17.06 5.89 21.73
CA GLU A 349 17.36 4.52 21.30
C GLU A 349 18.87 4.34 21.09
N ARG A 350 19.34 3.10 21.19
CA ARG A 350 20.76 2.76 21.04
C ARG A 350 20.97 1.96 19.76
N ILE A 351 21.91 2.41 18.95
CA ILE A 351 22.34 1.68 17.76
C ILE A 351 23.43 0.71 18.17
N GLY A 352 23.15 -0.59 18.08
CA GLY A 352 24.12 -1.63 18.38
C GLY A 352 25.14 -1.78 17.24
N ARG A 353 24.64 -2.12 16.05
CA ARG A 353 25.44 -2.32 14.83
C ARG A 353 24.80 -1.58 13.67
N ILE A 354 25.63 -1.22 12.70
CA ILE A 354 25.18 -0.67 11.42
C ILE A 354 25.66 -1.60 10.31
N LEU A 355 24.74 -1.93 9.41
CA LEU A 355 24.94 -2.88 8.33
C LEU A 355 24.74 -2.15 7.00
N GLN A 356 25.69 -2.32 6.09
CA GLN A 356 25.50 -2.01 4.69
C GLN A 356 24.94 -3.25 3.99
N MET A 357 23.78 -3.08 3.35
CA MET A 357 23.05 -4.16 2.72
C MET A 357 23.42 -4.29 1.25
N HIS A 358 23.62 -5.53 0.82
CA HIS A 358 23.84 -5.93 -0.56
C HIS A 358 22.87 -7.06 -0.90
N ALA A 359 21.63 -6.71 -1.23
CA ALA A 359 20.53 -7.67 -1.29
C ALA A 359 20.44 -8.47 0.03
N ILE A 360 20.82 -9.75 0.04
CA ILE A 360 20.84 -10.60 1.25
C ILE A 360 22.16 -10.54 2.03
N ASP A 361 23.27 -10.18 1.37
CA ASP A 361 24.59 -10.09 1.98
C ASP A 361 24.70 -8.83 2.84
N ARG A 362 25.48 -8.93 3.93
CA ARG A 362 25.55 -7.91 4.98
C ARG A 362 27.01 -7.63 5.33
N GLU A 363 27.38 -6.36 5.28
CA GLU A 363 28.69 -5.89 5.71
C GLU A 363 28.55 -4.98 6.93
N ASP A 364 29.27 -5.26 8.01
CA ASP A 364 29.33 -4.37 9.17
C ASP A 364 30.13 -3.12 8.84
N ILE A 365 29.56 -1.95 9.13
CA ILE A 365 30.22 -0.67 8.94
C ILE A 365 30.24 0.14 10.25
N ASP A 366 31.36 0.83 10.48
CA ASP A 366 31.56 1.62 11.70
C ASP A 366 30.82 2.96 11.67
N ILE A 367 30.63 3.53 10.48
CA ILE A 367 30.11 4.89 10.30
C ILE A 367 29.30 5.01 9.00
N VAL A 368 28.18 5.71 9.06
CA VAL A 368 27.34 6.12 7.91
C VAL A 368 27.36 7.63 7.77
N TYR A 369 27.44 8.10 6.53
CA TYR A 369 27.54 9.51 6.16
C TYR A 369 26.23 10.07 5.61
N ALA A 370 26.14 11.40 5.48
CA ALA A 370 25.01 12.03 4.81
C ALA A 370 24.93 11.54 3.36
N GLY A 371 23.71 11.28 2.89
CA GLY A 371 23.46 10.76 1.55
C GLY A 371 23.67 9.24 1.41
N ASP A 372 23.86 8.50 2.50
CA ASP A 372 23.94 7.03 2.50
C ASP A 372 22.64 6.37 2.98
N ILE A 373 22.47 5.11 2.61
CA ILE A 373 21.38 4.22 3.03
C ILE A 373 22.00 3.02 3.73
N ALA A 374 21.53 2.69 4.93
CA ALA A 374 22.05 1.59 5.75
C ALA A 374 20.94 0.99 6.62
N ALA A 375 21.24 -0.13 7.29
CA ALA A 375 20.36 -0.76 8.27
C ALA A 375 20.97 -0.72 9.67
N ALA A 376 20.17 -0.41 10.69
CA ALA A 376 20.55 -0.41 12.09
C ALA A 376 19.97 -1.62 12.82
N VAL A 377 20.75 -2.17 13.75
CA VAL A 377 20.34 -3.21 14.69
C VAL A 377 20.29 -2.61 16.09
N GLY A 378 19.21 -2.91 16.84
CA GLY A 378 19.08 -2.55 18.26
C GLY A 378 18.01 -1.51 18.57
N LEU A 379 17.39 -0.93 17.54
CA LEU A 379 16.22 -0.06 17.68
C LEU A 379 15.00 -0.89 18.06
N LYS A 380 14.27 -0.46 19.10
CA LYS A 380 13.13 -1.19 19.66
C LYS A 380 11.82 -0.56 19.20
N ASP A 381 11.74 0.76 19.39
CA ASP A 381 10.52 1.53 19.23
C ASP A 381 10.39 2.15 17.83
N THR A 382 11.49 2.33 17.10
CA THR A 382 11.47 2.91 15.75
C THR A 382 10.57 2.09 14.80
N THR A 383 9.67 2.78 14.10
CA THR A 383 8.81 2.27 13.03
C THR A 383 9.12 2.94 11.68
N THR A 384 8.60 2.40 10.58
CA THR A 384 8.64 3.03 9.26
C THR A 384 8.00 4.43 9.33
N GLY A 385 8.69 5.44 8.81
CA GLY A 385 8.30 6.86 8.87
C GLY A 385 8.89 7.64 10.05
N ASP A 386 9.52 6.98 11.03
CA ASP A 386 10.08 7.68 12.20
C ASP A 386 11.37 8.43 11.84
N THR A 387 11.56 9.60 12.48
CA THR A 387 12.78 10.40 12.35
C THR A 387 13.79 10.06 13.45
N LEU A 388 15.03 9.77 13.07
CA LEU A 388 16.16 9.54 13.96
C LEU A 388 17.09 10.77 13.90
N CYS A 389 17.33 11.42 15.03
CA CYS A 389 18.15 12.63 15.07
C CYS A 389 18.95 12.79 16.38
N VAL A 390 19.72 13.87 16.49
CA VAL A 390 20.30 14.31 17.76
C VAL A 390 19.25 15.07 18.57
N GLU A 391 19.13 14.75 19.86
CA GLU A 391 18.08 15.29 20.74
C GLU A 391 18.13 16.82 20.88
N ASP A 392 19.31 17.41 21.03
CA ASP A 392 19.48 18.87 21.12
C ASP A 392 19.07 19.61 19.84
N HIS A 393 18.89 18.87 18.74
CA HIS A 393 18.61 19.37 17.40
C HIS A 393 17.41 18.63 16.80
N ALA A 394 16.43 18.28 17.65
CA ALA A 394 15.27 17.49 17.26
C ALA A 394 14.45 18.16 16.14
N LEU A 395 14.13 17.36 15.13
CA LEU A 395 13.17 17.70 14.08
C LEU A 395 12.37 16.45 13.74
N ILE A 396 11.17 16.64 13.22
CA ILE A 396 10.32 15.60 12.65
C ILE A 396 10.33 15.81 11.14
N LEU A 397 10.91 14.87 10.41
CA LEU A 397 10.82 14.85 8.96
C LEU A 397 9.39 14.52 8.55
N GLU A 398 8.99 14.99 7.39
CA GLU A 398 7.65 14.74 6.84
C GLU A 398 7.35 13.23 6.80
N SER A 399 6.27 12.85 7.49
CA SER A 399 5.80 11.46 7.59
C SER A 399 5.18 10.99 6.29
N MET A 400 5.34 9.71 5.98
CA MET A 400 4.66 9.07 4.86
C MET A 400 3.16 8.91 5.18
N GLU A 401 2.30 9.28 4.24
CA GLU A 401 0.88 8.93 4.31
C GLU A 401 0.68 7.55 3.69
N PHE A 402 0.15 6.60 4.47
CA PHE A 402 -0.14 5.26 3.99
C PHE A 402 -1.61 5.14 3.57
N PRO A 403 -1.90 4.50 2.42
CA PRO A 403 -3.27 4.28 2.00
C PRO A 403 -4.00 3.34 2.98
N GLU A 404 -5.33 3.52 3.06
CA GLU A 404 -6.19 2.62 3.80
C GLU A 404 -6.27 1.23 3.10
N PRO A 405 -6.28 0.12 3.85
CA PRO A 405 -6.48 -1.21 3.29
C PRO A 405 -7.82 -1.32 2.55
N VAL A 406 -7.86 -2.12 1.48
CA VAL A 406 -9.05 -2.25 0.61
C VAL A 406 -9.71 -3.63 0.65
N ILE A 407 -9.05 -4.63 1.26
CA ILE A 407 -9.60 -5.98 1.48
C ILE A 407 -9.43 -6.36 2.94
N SER A 408 -10.43 -7.04 3.50
CA SER A 408 -10.36 -7.68 4.81
C SER A 408 -10.74 -9.16 4.73
N VAL A 409 -10.04 -10.00 5.49
CA VAL A 409 -10.32 -11.43 5.62
C VAL A 409 -10.21 -11.87 7.08
N ALA A 410 -11.00 -12.88 7.46
CA ALA A 410 -10.86 -13.51 8.77
C ALA A 410 -9.77 -14.57 8.71
N VAL A 411 -8.94 -14.61 9.75
CA VAL A 411 -7.87 -15.60 9.89
C VAL A 411 -8.00 -16.31 11.23
N GLU A 412 -7.96 -17.65 11.18
CA GLU A 412 -8.02 -18.52 12.35
C GLU A 412 -6.88 -19.54 12.29
N PRO A 413 -6.17 -19.81 13.40
CA PRO A 413 -5.09 -20.79 13.38
C PRO A 413 -5.67 -22.19 13.20
N LYS A 414 -4.97 -23.07 12.47
CA LYS A 414 -5.43 -24.47 12.30
C LYS A 414 -5.51 -25.22 13.62
N ALA A 415 -4.62 -24.91 14.55
CA ALA A 415 -4.64 -25.45 15.91
C ALA A 415 -4.83 -24.32 16.93
N LYS A 416 -5.74 -24.49 17.89
CA LYS A 416 -5.97 -23.50 18.96
C LYS A 416 -4.71 -23.18 19.78
N ALA A 417 -3.76 -24.11 19.86
CA ALA A 417 -2.49 -23.91 20.55
C ALA A 417 -1.59 -22.86 19.87
N ASP A 418 -1.78 -22.61 18.57
CA ASP A 418 -0.97 -21.67 17.80
C ASP A 418 -1.52 -20.25 17.81
N GLN A 419 -2.66 -19.98 18.48
CA GLN A 419 -3.25 -18.65 18.57
C GLN A 419 -2.24 -17.58 19.04
N ASN A 420 -1.55 -17.84 20.16
CA ASN A 420 -0.57 -16.87 20.69
C ASN A 420 0.60 -16.64 19.71
N LYS A 421 1.02 -17.67 18.96
CA LYS A 421 2.09 -17.52 17.95
C LYS A 421 1.59 -16.73 16.75
N MET A 422 0.34 -16.98 16.35
CA MET A 422 -0.34 -16.27 15.28
C MET A 422 -0.42 -14.78 15.59
N ASP A 423 -0.87 -14.42 16.80
CA ASP A 423 -0.98 -13.01 17.23
C ASP A 423 0.39 -12.31 17.22
N ILE A 424 1.45 -13.00 17.68
CA ILE A 424 2.83 -12.47 17.64
C ILE A 424 3.32 -12.30 16.20
N ALA A 425 3.06 -13.27 15.32
CA ALA A 425 3.48 -13.23 13.92
C ALA A 425 2.77 -12.08 13.18
N LEU A 426 1.46 -11.97 13.35
CA LEU A 426 0.64 -10.92 12.77
C LEU A 426 1.09 -9.52 13.22
N HIS A 427 1.39 -9.34 14.51
CA HIS A 427 1.91 -8.06 15.02
C HIS A 427 3.28 -7.71 14.44
N LYS A 428 4.18 -8.70 14.27
CA LYS A 428 5.49 -8.47 13.65
C LYS A 428 5.35 -8.10 12.17
N LEU A 429 4.45 -8.75 11.45
CA LEU A 429 4.17 -8.44 10.04
C LEU A 429 3.53 -7.06 9.89
N SER A 430 2.64 -6.64 10.81
CA SER A 430 2.08 -5.28 10.81
C SER A 430 3.10 -4.19 11.17
N GLU A 431 4.16 -4.53 11.91
CA GLU A 431 5.28 -3.59 12.13
C GLU A 431 6.13 -3.39 10.86
N GLU A 432 6.21 -4.39 9.99
CA GLU A 432 6.95 -4.32 8.71
C GLU A 432 6.16 -3.55 7.65
N ASP A 433 4.84 -3.74 7.61
CA ASP A 433 3.93 -3.13 6.64
C ASP A 433 2.81 -2.33 7.33
N PRO A 434 2.89 -0.97 7.33
CA PRO A 434 1.83 -0.11 7.88
C PRO A 434 0.47 -0.21 7.17
N THR A 435 0.43 -0.73 5.94
CA THR A 435 -0.81 -0.97 5.18
C THR A 435 -1.45 -2.31 5.51
N PHE A 436 -0.79 -3.13 6.33
CA PHE A 436 -1.35 -4.36 6.88
C PHE A 436 -1.90 -4.10 8.28
N ARG A 437 -3.22 -4.17 8.43
CA ARG A 437 -3.89 -3.95 9.72
C ARG A 437 -4.41 -5.24 10.28
N VAL A 438 -4.29 -5.39 11.60
CA VAL A 438 -4.78 -6.54 12.35
C VAL A 438 -5.62 -6.03 13.49
N HIS A 439 -6.86 -6.50 13.58
CA HIS A 439 -7.73 -6.19 14.70
C HIS A 439 -8.61 -7.39 15.06
N ILE A 440 -9.10 -7.40 16.29
CA ILE A 440 -10.08 -8.38 16.74
C ILE A 440 -11.45 -7.75 16.62
N ASP A 441 -12.32 -8.38 15.83
CA ASP A 441 -13.70 -7.96 15.72
C ASP A 441 -14.41 -8.16 17.07
N LYS A 442 -14.95 -7.09 17.64
CA LYS A 442 -15.48 -7.10 19.01
C LYS A 442 -16.79 -7.88 19.14
N GLU A 443 -17.54 -8.02 18.05
CA GLU A 443 -18.86 -8.68 18.07
C GLU A 443 -18.72 -10.20 17.79
N THR A 444 -17.81 -10.59 16.91
CA THR A 444 -17.60 -11.98 16.47
C THR A 444 -16.43 -12.67 17.17
N GLY A 445 -15.50 -11.89 17.74
CA GLY A 445 -14.26 -12.38 18.36
C GLY A 445 -13.22 -12.91 17.36
N GLN A 446 -13.44 -12.73 16.05
CA GLN A 446 -12.52 -13.18 15.02
C GLN A 446 -11.33 -12.23 14.88
N THR A 447 -10.16 -12.78 14.55
CA THR A 447 -9.01 -11.98 14.12
C THR A 447 -9.21 -11.62 12.65
N ILE A 448 -9.36 -10.33 12.36
CA ILE A 448 -9.50 -9.80 11.02
C ILE A 448 -8.17 -9.20 10.61
N ILE A 449 -7.71 -9.57 9.41
CA ILE A 449 -6.55 -8.97 8.78
C ILE A 449 -7.00 -8.18 7.56
N GLU A 450 -6.41 -7.02 7.35
CA GLU A 450 -6.74 -6.10 6.27
C GLU A 450 -5.48 -5.77 5.48
N GLY A 451 -5.60 -5.69 4.15
CA GLY A 451 -4.48 -5.41 3.26
C GLY A 451 -4.88 -4.73 1.95
N MET A 452 -3.89 -4.50 1.11
CA MET A 452 -4.01 -3.72 -0.15
C MET A 452 -4.61 -4.52 -1.32
N GLY A 453 -4.74 -5.83 -1.17
CA GLY A 453 -5.26 -6.73 -2.19
C GLY A 453 -5.18 -8.20 -1.76
N GLU A 454 -5.69 -9.09 -2.61
CA GLU A 454 -5.78 -10.52 -2.32
C GLU A 454 -4.39 -11.17 -2.29
N LEU A 455 -3.53 -10.80 -3.25
CA LEU A 455 -2.16 -11.29 -3.31
C LEU A 455 -1.34 -10.82 -2.10
N HIS A 456 -1.58 -9.59 -1.62
CA HIS A 456 -0.96 -9.10 -0.38
C HIS A 456 -1.30 -10.04 0.80
N LEU A 457 -2.58 -10.29 1.05
CA LEU A 457 -3.02 -11.12 2.17
C LEU A 457 -2.56 -12.58 2.04
N GLU A 458 -2.56 -13.13 0.82
CA GLU A 458 -2.06 -14.47 0.54
C GLU A 458 -0.58 -14.61 0.92
N ILE A 459 0.25 -13.64 0.53
CA ILE A 459 1.68 -13.63 0.86
C ILE A 459 1.89 -13.45 2.36
N ILE A 460 1.11 -12.63 3.05
CA ILE A 460 1.21 -12.48 4.51
C ILE A 460 0.92 -13.81 5.21
N VAL A 461 -0.12 -14.54 4.80
CA VAL A 461 -0.46 -15.84 5.39
C VAL A 461 0.60 -16.89 5.07
N ASP A 462 1.16 -16.87 3.86
CA ASP A 462 2.27 -17.77 3.51
C ASP A 462 3.56 -17.44 4.29
N ARG A 463 3.84 -16.15 4.52
CA ARG A 463 4.94 -15.69 5.40
C ARG A 463 4.74 -16.13 6.84
N MET A 464 3.51 -16.13 7.36
CA MET A 464 3.24 -16.70 8.69
C MET A 464 3.62 -18.18 8.77
N LYS A 465 3.38 -18.93 7.70
CA LYS A 465 3.77 -20.34 7.61
C LYS A 465 5.28 -20.51 7.47
N THR A 466 5.92 -19.76 6.59
CA THR A 466 7.35 -19.92 6.28
C THR A 466 8.27 -19.31 7.36
N ASP A 467 8.00 -18.09 7.81
CA ASP A 467 8.83 -17.35 8.77
C ASP A 467 8.56 -17.77 10.22
N PHE A 468 7.30 -18.07 10.56
CA PHE A 468 6.86 -18.31 11.95
C PHE A 468 6.33 -19.73 12.22
N ASN A 469 6.25 -20.58 11.19
CA ASN A 469 5.73 -21.95 11.30
C ASN A 469 4.31 -22.00 11.89
N VAL A 470 3.45 -21.04 11.50
CA VAL A 470 2.04 -20.96 11.90
C VAL A 470 1.17 -21.13 10.66
N GLU A 471 0.40 -22.22 10.62
CA GLU A 471 -0.61 -22.41 9.58
C GLU A 471 -1.95 -21.83 10.03
N ALA A 472 -2.55 -21.00 9.18
CA ALA A 472 -3.86 -20.40 9.41
C ALA A 472 -4.82 -20.69 8.25
N ASN A 473 -6.10 -20.74 8.56
CA ASN A 473 -7.18 -20.83 7.59
C ASN A 473 -7.69 -19.41 7.31
N ILE A 474 -7.90 -19.11 6.03
CA ILE A 474 -8.47 -17.84 5.58
C ILE A 474 -9.95 -18.06 5.27
N GLY A 475 -10.80 -17.18 5.78
CA GLY A 475 -12.24 -17.20 5.52
C GLY A 475 -12.79 -15.79 5.29
N LYS A 476 -14.02 -15.71 4.78
CA LYS A 476 -14.74 -14.44 4.71
C LYS A 476 -15.04 -13.94 6.13
N PRO A 477 -14.85 -12.65 6.42
CA PRO A 477 -15.26 -12.07 7.70
C PRO A 477 -16.74 -12.37 7.97
N LYS A 478 -17.07 -12.72 9.21
CA LYS A 478 -18.48 -12.85 9.59
C LYS A 478 -19.13 -11.49 9.58
N VAL A 479 -20.27 -11.40 8.91
CA VAL A 479 -21.09 -10.19 8.95
C VAL A 479 -21.84 -10.17 10.28
N SER A 480 -21.76 -9.05 10.98
CA SER A 480 -22.58 -8.82 12.16
C SER A 480 -24.00 -8.48 11.74
N TYR A 481 -24.83 -9.51 11.60
CA TYR A 481 -26.26 -9.33 11.43
C TYR A 481 -26.90 -8.86 12.73
N LYS A 482 -28.02 -8.17 12.62
CA LYS A 482 -28.88 -7.83 13.77
C LYS A 482 -30.27 -8.38 13.57
N GLU A 483 -31.02 -8.52 14.65
CA GLU A 483 -32.42 -8.94 14.60
C GLU A 483 -33.33 -7.79 14.99
N THR A 484 -34.55 -7.81 14.49
CA THR A 484 -35.59 -6.85 14.85
C THR A 484 -36.95 -7.50 14.62
N ILE A 485 -38.03 -6.81 14.95
CA ILE A 485 -39.40 -7.28 14.72
C ILE A 485 -40.09 -6.41 13.68
N SER A 486 -41.14 -6.93 13.06
CA SER A 486 -41.93 -6.17 12.07
C SER A 486 -43.34 -5.84 12.56
N LYS A 487 -43.87 -6.59 13.53
CA LYS A 487 -45.23 -6.41 14.06
C LYS A 487 -45.23 -6.09 15.55
N LYS A 488 -46.17 -5.23 15.95
CA LYS A 488 -46.46 -4.97 17.36
C LYS A 488 -47.18 -6.17 17.99
N VAL A 489 -46.68 -6.66 19.12
CA VAL A 489 -47.23 -7.84 19.81
C VAL A 489 -47.32 -7.60 21.31
N LYS A 490 -48.40 -8.09 21.91
CA LYS A 490 -48.56 -8.20 23.37
C LYS A 490 -48.27 -9.64 23.79
N CYS A 491 -47.41 -9.82 24.79
CA CYS A 491 -47.03 -11.12 25.32
C CYS A 491 -47.08 -11.12 26.84
N GLU A 492 -47.57 -12.22 27.42
CA GLU A 492 -47.58 -12.44 28.86
C GLU A 492 -46.79 -13.70 29.19
N HIS A 493 -46.03 -13.67 30.28
CA HIS A 493 -45.34 -14.84 30.78
C HIS A 493 -45.37 -14.88 32.30
N LYS A 494 -45.78 -16.04 32.84
CA LYS A 494 -45.88 -16.30 34.27
C LYS A 494 -44.95 -17.44 34.67
N LEU A 495 -43.91 -17.10 35.42
CA LEU A 495 -42.96 -18.04 36.00
C LEU A 495 -43.48 -18.50 37.37
N VAL A 496 -43.85 -19.78 37.48
CA VAL A 496 -44.20 -20.41 38.76
C VAL A 496 -43.38 -21.69 38.91
N LYS A 497 -42.45 -21.72 39.87
CA LYS A 497 -41.72 -22.94 40.23
C LYS A 497 -41.85 -23.21 41.72
N GLN A 498 -42.38 -24.39 42.03
CA GLN A 498 -42.42 -24.98 43.36
C GLN A 498 -41.59 -26.26 43.32
N SER A 499 -40.28 -26.14 43.58
CA SER A 499 -39.41 -27.31 43.65
C SER A 499 -38.48 -27.17 44.84
N GLY A 500 -38.77 -27.87 45.95
CA GLY A 500 -37.91 -28.23 47.08
C GLY A 500 -37.15 -27.14 47.87
N GLY A 501 -36.97 -25.95 47.32
CA GLY A 501 -36.34 -24.77 47.93
C GLY A 501 -37.25 -23.54 47.86
N GLY A 502 -36.67 -22.33 47.97
CA GLY A 502 -37.42 -21.07 47.90
C GLY A 502 -38.27 -20.98 46.62
N GLY A 503 -39.56 -20.68 46.75
CA GLY A 503 -40.48 -20.57 45.62
C GLY A 503 -40.05 -19.46 44.67
N GLN A 504 -40.36 -19.62 43.38
CA GLN A 504 -40.16 -18.57 42.38
C GLN A 504 -41.51 -18.21 41.75
N TYR A 505 -41.90 -16.95 41.90
CA TYR A 505 -43.08 -16.37 41.29
C TYR A 505 -42.75 -15.03 40.62
N ALA A 506 -43.04 -14.90 39.32
CA ALA A 506 -43.02 -13.62 38.64
C ALA A 506 -43.96 -13.66 37.43
N HIS A 507 -44.68 -12.57 37.19
CA HIS A 507 -45.59 -12.44 36.05
C HIS A 507 -45.41 -11.08 35.39
N CYS A 508 -45.13 -11.07 34.09
CA CYS A 508 -44.92 -9.86 33.30
C CYS A 508 -45.80 -9.87 32.04
N VAL A 509 -46.45 -8.75 31.76
CA VAL A 509 -47.19 -8.49 30.53
C VAL A 509 -46.49 -7.38 29.77
N LEU A 510 -45.86 -7.74 28.65
CA LEU A 510 -45.08 -6.86 27.80
C LEU A 510 -45.83 -6.55 26.50
N GLU A 511 -45.66 -5.34 26.01
CA GLU A 511 -45.99 -4.94 24.66
C GLU A 511 -44.70 -4.57 23.93
N ILE A 512 -44.40 -5.27 22.85
CA ILE A 512 -43.17 -5.12 22.07
C ILE A 512 -43.56 -4.54 20.72
N GLU A 513 -42.98 -3.41 20.34
CA GLU A 513 -43.25 -2.75 19.05
C GLU A 513 -41.95 -2.37 18.33
N PRO A 514 -41.92 -2.44 16.98
CA PRO A 514 -40.77 -1.99 16.20
C PRO A 514 -40.62 -0.47 16.25
N MET A 515 -39.38 -0.01 16.21
CA MET A 515 -39.02 1.40 16.08
C MET A 515 -38.43 1.71 14.71
N ALA A 516 -38.25 3.00 14.40
CA ALA A 516 -37.52 3.42 13.23
C ALA A 516 -36.06 2.91 13.30
N ARG A 517 -35.46 2.63 12.14
CA ARG A 517 -34.09 2.11 12.07
C ARG A 517 -33.09 3.06 12.72
N GLY A 518 -32.18 2.51 13.52
CA GLY A 518 -31.20 3.28 14.28
C GLY A 518 -31.73 3.94 15.56
N SER A 519 -32.98 3.65 15.97
CA SER A 519 -33.53 4.16 17.24
C SER A 519 -33.01 3.39 18.46
N GLY A 520 -32.46 2.18 18.27
CA GLY A 520 -31.90 1.38 19.36
C GLY A 520 -32.97 0.70 20.21
N PHE A 521 -32.80 0.72 21.54
CA PHE A 521 -33.71 0.08 22.49
C PHE A 521 -34.32 1.09 23.45
N GLU A 522 -35.65 1.05 23.58
CA GLU A 522 -36.41 1.90 24.51
C GLU A 522 -37.27 1.04 25.44
N PHE A 523 -37.15 1.26 26.76
CA PHE A 523 -37.99 0.62 27.76
C PHE A 523 -38.95 1.64 28.40
N ILE A 524 -40.24 1.31 28.44
CA ILE A 524 -41.28 2.15 29.05
C ILE A 524 -42.06 1.33 30.08
N SER A 525 -42.16 1.84 31.31
CA SER A 525 -43.04 1.26 32.33
C SER A 525 -44.36 2.03 32.41
N LYS A 526 -45.49 1.34 32.16
CA LYS A 526 -46.86 1.88 32.30
C LYS A 526 -47.63 1.20 33.44
N ILE A 527 -46.93 0.62 34.41
CA ILE A 527 -47.56 -0.07 35.53
C ILE A 527 -48.40 0.89 36.37
N THR A 528 -49.64 0.47 36.65
CA THR A 528 -50.61 1.20 37.48
C THR A 528 -50.91 0.40 38.75
N GLY A 529 -51.23 1.09 39.85
CA GLY A 529 -51.74 0.45 41.07
C GLY A 529 -50.77 -0.45 41.87
N GLY A 530 -49.47 -0.48 41.55
CA GLY A 530 -48.49 -1.29 42.30
C GLY A 530 -48.53 -2.80 41.99
N ALA A 531 -49.07 -3.19 40.82
CA ALA A 531 -49.14 -4.57 40.36
C ALA A 531 -47.76 -5.27 40.31
N ILE A 532 -46.69 -4.49 40.10
CA ILE A 532 -45.31 -4.89 40.35
C ILE A 532 -44.65 -3.80 41.22
N PRO A 533 -44.03 -4.14 42.36
CA PRO A 533 -43.23 -3.24 43.16
C PRO A 533 -42.13 -2.53 42.35
N LYS A 534 -41.85 -1.26 42.68
CA LYS A 534 -40.83 -0.46 41.98
C LYS A 534 -39.44 -1.09 41.99
N GLU A 535 -39.14 -1.85 43.03
CA GLU A 535 -37.88 -2.57 43.23
C GLU A 535 -37.63 -3.62 42.13
N TYR A 536 -38.69 -4.21 41.56
CA TYR A 536 -38.57 -5.22 40.51
C TYR A 536 -38.56 -4.64 39.08
N LEU A 537 -38.79 -3.34 38.90
CA LEU A 537 -38.75 -2.71 37.57
C LEU A 537 -37.35 -2.75 36.96
N GLY A 538 -36.31 -2.46 37.76
CA GLY A 538 -34.91 -2.54 37.32
C GLY A 538 -34.50 -3.96 36.88
N PRO A 539 -34.80 -5.01 37.67
CA PRO A 539 -34.61 -6.40 37.27
C PRO A 539 -35.36 -6.81 36.01
N VAL A 540 -36.60 -6.34 35.80
CA VAL A 540 -37.36 -6.59 34.56
C VAL A 540 -36.66 -5.98 33.36
N GLU A 541 -36.27 -4.70 33.45
CA GLU A 541 -35.52 -4.03 32.37
C GLU A 541 -34.18 -4.74 32.08
N SER A 542 -33.44 -5.10 33.14
CA SER A 542 -32.19 -5.86 33.00
C SER A 542 -32.41 -7.19 32.29
N GLY A 543 -33.48 -7.93 32.62
CA GLY A 543 -33.80 -9.20 31.97
C GLY A 543 -34.13 -9.05 30.49
N ILE A 544 -34.81 -7.97 30.12
CA ILE A 544 -35.05 -7.63 28.71
C ILE A 544 -33.73 -7.27 28.02
N ARG A 545 -32.91 -6.40 28.61
CA ARG A 545 -31.60 -6.00 28.06
C ARG A 545 -30.68 -7.19 27.84
N ASP A 546 -30.66 -8.16 28.77
CA ASP A 546 -29.89 -9.40 28.59
C ASP A 546 -30.42 -10.22 27.41
N ALA A 547 -31.74 -10.30 27.26
CA ALA A 547 -32.38 -11.04 26.18
C ALA A 547 -32.20 -10.39 24.81
N LEU A 548 -31.92 -9.08 24.73
CA LEU A 548 -31.56 -8.40 23.47
C LEU A 548 -30.27 -8.97 22.86
N ASN A 549 -29.34 -9.47 23.67
CA ASN A 549 -28.06 -9.96 23.16
C ASN A 549 -28.18 -11.28 22.37
N CYS A 550 -29.34 -11.95 22.42
CA CYS A 550 -29.54 -13.23 21.76
C CYS A 550 -30.97 -13.31 21.19
N GLY A 551 -31.07 -12.95 19.91
CA GLY A 551 -32.28 -13.00 19.13
C GLY A 551 -32.81 -14.42 18.89
N VAL A 552 -34.02 -14.49 18.35
CA VAL A 552 -34.81 -15.72 18.23
C VAL A 552 -34.63 -16.40 16.87
N LEU A 553 -34.11 -15.70 15.87
CA LEU A 553 -33.85 -16.25 14.53
C LEU A 553 -32.48 -16.93 14.46
N GLY A 554 -31.41 -16.16 14.59
CA GLY A 554 -30.02 -16.58 14.40
C GLY A 554 -29.16 -16.37 15.64
N GLY A 555 -29.74 -15.86 16.73
CA GLY A 555 -29.02 -15.57 17.96
C GLY A 555 -28.27 -14.24 17.92
N TYR A 556 -28.62 -13.33 17.00
CA TYR A 556 -27.97 -12.03 16.85
C TYR A 556 -28.59 -10.98 17.78
N ASN A 557 -27.89 -9.86 17.96
CA ASN A 557 -28.36 -8.75 18.79
C ASN A 557 -29.66 -8.15 18.24
N VAL A 558 -30.68 -8.04 19.08
CA VAL A 558 -31.98 -7.44 18.74
C VAL A 558 -31.92 -5.92 18.91
N VAL A 559 -32.30 -5.17 17.88
CA VAL A 559 -32.26 -3.70 17.83
C VAL A 559 -33.54 -3.10 17.25
N ASP A 560 -33.70 -1.79 17.43
CA ASP A 560 -34.81 -0.97 16.94
C ASP A 560 -36.18 -1.44 17.45
N ILE A 561 -36.28 -1.61 18.76
CA ILE A 561 -37.51 -2.05 19.43
C ILE A 561 -37.81 -1.22 20.67
N ARG A 562 -39.09 -1.06 20.94
CA ARG A 562 -39.61 -0.53 22.19
C ARG A 562 -40.33 -1.63 22.94
N VAL A 563 -40.01 -1.76 24.23
CA VAL A 563 -40.70 -2.67 25.14
C VAL A 563 -41.44 -1.87 26.20
N THR A 564 -42.76 -2.00 26.22
CA THR A 564 -43.63 -1.38 27.21
C THR A 564 -44.10 -2.43 28.21
N LEU A 565 -43.75 -2.27 29.49
CA LEU A 565 -44.31 -3.08 30.57
C LEU A 565 -45.70 -2.54 30.92
N LEU A 566 -46.74 -3.31 30.57
CA LEU A 566 -48.14 -2.91 30.74
C LEU A 566 -48.68 -3.31 32.11
N ASP A 567 -48.42 -4.54 32.53
CA ASP A 567 -49.02 -5.15 33.72
C ASP A 567 -48.19 -6.32 34.23
N GLY A 568 -48.55 -6.88 35.39
CA GLY A 568 -47.94 -8.07 35.94
C GLY A 568 -48.50 -8.43 37.31
N SER A 569 -47.93 -9.45 37.93
CA SER A 569 -48.28 -9.81 39.31
C SER A 569 -47.06 -10.37 40.05
N TYR A 570 -47.06 -10.20 41.37
CA TYR A 570 -46.04 -10.74 42.27
C TYR A 570 -46.67 -11.54 43.42
N HIS A 571 -45.85 -12.31 44.12
CA HIS A 571 -46.20 -13.01 45.35
C HIS A 571 -45.25 -12.55 46.45
N GLU A 572 -45.76 -12.20 47.63
CA GLU A 572 -44.97 -11.54 48.68
C GLU A 572 -43.75 -12.35 49.16
N VAL A 573 -43.83 -13.68 49.13
CA VAL A 573 -42.79 -14.57 49.65
C VAL A 573 -41.96 -15.23 48.55
N ASP A 574 -42.57 -15.47 47.39
CA ASP A 574 -41.95 -16.27 46.31
C ASP A 574 -41.41 -15.41 45.17
N SER A 575 -41.70 -14.11 45.15
CA SER A 575 -41.11 -13.19 44.17
C SER A 575 -39.74 -12.73 44.59
N SER A 576 -38.83 -12.68 43.62
CA SER A 576 -37.46 -12.19 43.78
C SER A 576 -37.03 -11.42 42.52
N GLU A 577 -35.98 -10.62 42.65
CA GLU A 577 -35.37 -9.90 41.51
C GLU A 577 -34.99 -10.87 40.38
N LEU A 578 -34.42 -12.03 40.73
CA LEU A 578 -34.03 -13.06 39.76
C LEU A 578 -35.26 -13.67 39.06
N ALA A 579 -36.36 -13.87 39.78
CA ALA A 579 -37.59 -14.40 39.18
C ALA A 579 -38.17 -13.42 38.14
N PHE A 580 -38.21 -12.12 38.46
CA PHE A 580 -38.68 -11.09 37.53
C PHE A 580 -37.75 -10.88 36.34
N ARG A 581 -36.42 -10.91 36.54
CA ARG A 581 -35.44 -10.86 35.46
C ARG A 581 -35.64 -12.02 34.47
N ASN A 582 -35.80 -13.25 34.97
CA ASN A 582 -36.02 -14.42 34.14
C ASN A 582 -37.39 -14.40 33.44
N ALA A 583 -38.46 -14.04 34.15
CA ALA A 583 -39.81 -13.96 33.57
C ALA A 583 -39.87 -12.92 32.45
N ALA A 584 -39.23 -11.76 32.63
CA ALA A 584 -39.15 -10.72 31.61
C ALA A 584 -38.35 -11.17 30.37
N ALA A 585 -37.20 -11.85 30.57
CA ALA A 585 -36.40 -12.39 29.48
C ALA A 585 -37.17 -13.43 28.64
N ILE A 586 -37.95 -14.31 29.29
CA ILE A 586 -38.76 -15.31 28.59
C ILE A 586 -39.96 -14.66 27.89
N ALA A 587 -40.67 -13.74 28.56
CA ALA A 587 -41.77 -12.97 27.97
C ALA A 587 -41.32 -12.23 26.71
N PHE A 588 -40.14 -11.64 26.75
CA PHE A 588 -39.54 -10.94 25.62
C PHE A 588 -39.26 -11.88 24.46
N LYS A 589 -38.59 -13.03 24.70
CA LYS A 589 -38.28 -14.02 23.65
C LYS A 589 -39.54 -14.61 23.00
N GLU A 590 -40.55 -14.97 23.80
CA GLU A 590 -41.83 -15.46 23.29
C GLU A 590 -42.58 -14.40 22.49
N GLY A 591 -42.49 -13.13 22.91
CA GLY A 591 -43.06 -11.99 22.19
C GLY A 591 -42.36 -11.77 20.85
N CYS A 592 -41.03 -11.76 20.81
CA CYS A 592 -40.24 -11.62 19.59
C CYS A 592 -40.54 -12.73 18.58
N GLN A 593 -40.73 -13.99 19.02
CA GLN A 593 -41.10 -15.09 18.12
C GLN A 593 -42.46 -14.88 17.43
N LYS A 594 -43.41 -14.24 18.12
CA LYS A 594 -44.75 -13.95 17.58
C LYS A 594 -44.79 -12.65 16.76
N ALA A 595 -43.76 -11.81 16.88
CA ALA A 595 -43.68 -10.48 16.29
C ALA A 595 -43.09 -10.44 14.87
N ASP A 596 -43.02 -11.60 14.21
CA ASP A 596 -42.53 -11.77 12.84
C ASP A 596 -41.10 -11.19 12.71
N PRO A 597 -40.13 -11.85 13.38
CA PRO A 597 -38.77 -11.34 13.48
C PRO A 597 -38.09 -11.37 12.11
N VAL A 598 -37.27 -10.36 11.84
CA VAL A 598 -36.54 -10.21 10.59
C VAL A 598 -35.05 -9.98 10.86
N LEU A 599 -34.22 -10.41 9.92
CA LEU A 599 -32.78 -10.23 9.98
C LEU A 599 -32.40 -8.91 9.31
N LEU A 600 -31.46 -8.19 9.92
CA LEU A 600 -30.89 -6.96 9.42
C LEU A 600 -29.43 -7.19 9.01
N GLU A 601 -29.04 -6.69 7.84
CA GLU A 601 -27.65 -6.65 7.40
C GLU A 601 -27.10 -5.21 7.40
N PRO A 602 -25.80 -5.04 7.66
CA PRO A 602 -25.14 -3.75 7.56
C PRO A 602 -24.99 -3.33 6.10
N ILE A 603 -25.42 -2.11 5.80
CA ILE A 603 -25.26 -1.44 4.52
C ILE A 603 -24.10 -0.46 4.60
N MET A 604 -23.20 -0.56 3.64
CA MET A 604 -22.05 0.30 3.47
C MET A 604 -22.39 1.42 2.50
N ARG A 605 -22.05 2.65 2.85
CA ARG A 605 -21.93 3.74 1.88
C ARG A 605 -20.58 3.59 1.19
N VAL A 606 -20.60 3.40 -0.11
CA VAL A 606 -19.45 3.11 -0.97
C VAL A 606 -19.28 4.26 -1.96
N ASP A 607 -18.09 4.86 -1.95
CA ASP A 607 -17.68 5.84 -2.95
C ASP A 607 -16.67 5.17 -3.87
N VAL A 608 -17.02 4.98 -5.15
CA VAL A 608 -16.19 4.32 -6.17
C VAL A 608 -15.67 5.38 -7.15
N SER A 609 -14.35 5.48 -7.31
CA SER A 609 -13.73 6.37 -8.29
C SER A 609 -13.19 5.58 -9.48
N VAL A 610 -13.66 5.90 -10.68
CA VAL A 610 -13.24 5.27 -11.94
C VAL A 610 -13.00 6.33 -13.01
N PRO A 611 -12.09 6.11 -13.97
CA PRO A 611 -12.00 6.96 -15.16
C PRO A 611 -13.33 7.00 -15.93
N GLU A 612 -13.60 8.10 -16.62
CA GLU A 612 -14.85 8.29 -17.37
C GLU A 612 -15.15 7.14 -18.35
N GLU A 613 -14.10 6.59 -18.97
CA GLU A 613 -14.14 5.46 -19.90
C GLU A 613 -14.76 4.18 -19.30
N TYR A 614 -14.57 3.94 -17.99
CA TYR A 614 -15.02 2.73 -17.29
C TYR A 614 -16.22 2.96 -16.37
N THR A 615 -16.89 4.10 -16.50
CA THR A 615 -18.05 4.45 -15.64
C THR A 615 -19.15 3.38 -15.74
N GLY A 616 -19.41 2.87 -16.95
CA GLY A 616 -20.41 1.82 -17.17
C GLY A 616 -20.06 0.51 -16.46
N ASP A 617 -18.78 0.13 -16.46
CA ASP A 617 -18.31 -1.09 -15.80
C ASP A 617 -18.39 -0.99 -14.28
N GLY A 618 -18.04 0.17 -13.71
CA GLY A 618 -18.18 0.45 -12.27
C GLY A 618 -19.63 0.36 -11.80
N ILE A 619 -20.56 0.96 -12.55
CA ILE A 619 -22.02 0.87 -12.30
C ILE A 619 -22.50 -0.58 -12.34
N GLY A 620 -22.04 -1.32 -13.35
CA GLY A 620 -22.41 -2.73 -13.55
C GLY A 620 -21.99 -3.61 -12.38
N GLU A 621 -20.77 -3.42 -11.85
CA GLU A 621 -20.28 -4.18 -10.69
C GLU A 621 -21.06 -3.86 -9.40
N ILE A 622 -21.35 -2.58 -9.13
CA ILE A 622 -22.16 -2.16 -7.97
C ILE A 622 -23.58 -2.77 -8.06
N SER A 623 -24.20 -2.71 -9.23
CA SER A 623 -25.57 -3.19 -9.44
C SER A 623 -25.69 -4.71 -9.31
N MET A 624 -24.66 -5.45 -9.75
CA MET A 624 -24.61 -6.92 -9.60
C MET A 624 -24.57 -7.36 -8.14
N ARG A 625 -24.08 -6.49 -7.24
CA ARG A 625 -23.88 -6.73 -5.81
C ARG A 625 -24.98 -6.14 -4.94
N ARG A 626 -26.19 -6.00 -5.48
CA ARG A 626 -27.36 -5.40 -4.79
C ARG A 626 -27.12 -3.94 -4.37
N GLY A 627 -26.16 -3.25 -4.98
CA GLY A 627 -25.87 -1.86 -4.71
C GLY A 627 -26.92 -0.91 -5.28
N ARG A 628 -27.31 0.10 -4.50
CA ARG A 628 -28.19 1.20 -4.93
C ARG A 628 -27.37 2.46 -5.11
N ILE A 629 -27.32 2.98 -6.34
CA ILE A 629 -26.58 4.20 -6.65
C ILE A 629 -27.38 5.41 -6.17
N GLU A 630 -26.74 6.29 -5.42
CA GLU A 630 -27.31 7.55 -4.94
C GLU A 630 -27.01 8.71 -5.90
N GLY A 631 -25.81 8.73 -6.48
CA GLY A 631 -25.40 9.81 -7.37
C GLY A 631 -24.01 9.62 -7.98
N MET A 632 -23.69 10.47 -8.93
CA MET A 632 -22.39 10.51 -9.60
C MET A 632 -21.89 11.96 -9.67
N GLU A 633 -20.62 12.15 -9.39
CA GLU A 633 -19.94 13.44 -9.46
C GLU A 633 -18.70 13.31 -10.37
N SER A 634 -18.59 14.15 -11.40
CA SER A 634 -17.37 14.23 -12.20
C SER A 634 -16.32 15.05 -11.46
N ARG A 635 -15.10 14.52 -11.36
CA ARG A 635 -13.96 15.18 -10.74
C ARG A 635 -12.68 14.89 -11.53
N SER A 636 -12.14 15.91 -12.20
CA SER A 636 -10.82 15.89 -12.84
C SER A 636 -10.55 14.68 -13.77
N GLY A 637 -11.52 14.31 -14.62
CA GLY A 637 -11.40 13.18 -15.55
C GLY A 637 -11.71 11.80 -14.96
N CYS A 638 -12.11 11.75 -13.69
CA CYS A 638 -12.68 10.58 -13.04
C CYS A 638 -14.14 10.84 -12.66
N GLN A 639 -14.95 9.77 -12.66
CA GLN A 639 -16.29 9.75 -12.11
C GLN A 639 -16.25 9.12 -10.72
N MET A 640 -16.83 9.83 -9.76
CA MET A 640 -17.05 9.33 -8.41
C MET A 640 -18.51 8.90 -8.29
N ILE A 641 -18.74 7.61 -8.11
CA ILE A 641 -20.05 6.96 -8.00
C ILE A 641 -20.32 6.70 -6.52
N ARG A 642 -21.37 7.32 -5.95
CA ARG A 642 -21.82 7.04 -4.58
C ARG A 642 -22.93 6.00 -4.59
N ALA A 643 -22.80 4.96 -3.78
CA ALA A 643 -23.80 3.89 -3.69
C ALA A 643 -23.91 3.31 -2.28
N ASN A 644 -25.07 2.73 -1.96
CA ASN A 644 -25.26 1.90 -0.77
C ASN A 644 -25.20 0.42 -1.17
N VAL A 645 -24.31 -0.35 -0.55
CA VAL A 645 -24.08 -1.76 -0.89
C VAL A 645 -24.03 -2.59 0.40
N PRO A 646 -24.68 -3.77 0.47
CA PRO A 646 -24.55 -4.66 1.63
C PRO A 646 -23.11 -5.10 1.87
N LEU A 647 -22.64 -5.07 3.13
CA LEU A 647 -21.27 -5.48 3.46
C LEU A 647 -20.97 -6.93 3.03
N SER A 648 -21.98 -7.79 3.11
CA SER A 648 -21.92 -9.20 2.67
C SER A 648 -21.53 -9.36 1.19
N GLU A 649 -21.88 -8.38 0.36
CA GLU A 649 -21.59 -8.36 -1.08
C GLU A 649 -20.31 -7.58 -1.42
N MET A 650 -19.74 -6.86 -0.45
CA MET A 650 -18.50 -6.09 -0.65
C MET A 650 -17.23 -6.95 -0.54
N PHE A 651 -17.36 -8.18 -0.03
CA PHE A 651 -16.25 -9.12 -0.03
C PHE A 651 -15.79 -9.38 -1.47
N GLU A 652 -14.46 -9.33 -1.68
CA GLU A 652 -13.83 -9.46 -3.00
C GLU A 652 -14.29 -8.39 -4.01
N PHE A 653 -14.83 -7.24 -3.60
CA PHE A 653 -15.25 -6.18 -4.54
C PHE A 653 -14.06 -5.54 -5.30
N SER A 654 -12.91 -5.40 -4.62
CA SER A 654 -11.71 -4.79 -5.18
C SER A 654 -11.21 -5.49 -6.45
N THR A 655 -11.22 -6.83 -6.47
CA THR A 655 -10.62 -7.62 -7.56
C THR A 655 -11.40 -7.47 -8.88
N PRO A 656 -12.73 -7.67 -8.95
CA PRO A 656 -13.51 -7.44 -10.16
C PRO A 656 -13.55 -5.98 -10.58
N LEU A 657 -13.61 -5.04 -9.62
CA LEU A 657 -13.55 -3.61 -9.93
C LEU A 657 -12.26 -3.28 -10.66
N ARG A 658 -11.11 -3.70 -10.12
CA ARG A 658 -9.79 -3.51 -10.76
C ARG A 658 -9.74 -4.21 -12.11
N SER A 659 -10.20 -5.46 -12.21
CA SER A 659 -10.19 -6.20 -13.48
C SER A 659 -10.95 -5.46 -14.59
N LYS A 660 -12.16 -4.99 -14.32
CA LYS A 660 -13.00 -4.27 -15.29
C LYS A 660 -12.49 -2.87 -15.63
N THR A 661 -11.81 -2.21 -14.67
CA THR A 661 -11.29 -0.84 -14.83
C THR A 661 -9.81 -0.81 -15.20
N GLN A 662 -9.22 -1.95 -15.59
CA GLN A 662 -7.80 -2.11 -15.87
C GLN A 662 -6.88 -1.62 -14.73
N GLY A 663 -7.32 -1.81 -13.48
CA GLY A 663 -6.59 -1.42 -12.27
C GLY A 663 -6.71 0.05 -11.88
N ARG A 664 -7.48 0.86 -12.63
CA ARG A 664 -7.64 2.30 -12.38
C ARG A 664 -8.77 2.64 -11.40
N GLY A 665 -9.66 1.69 -11.12
CA GLY A 665 -10.77 1.85 -10.18
C GLY A 665 -10.32 1.75 -8.72
N THR A 666 -10.78 2.68 -7.90
CA THR A 666 -10.59 2.68 -6.44
C THR A 666 -11.94 2.82 -5.75
N PHE A 667 -12.04 2.39 -4.49
CA PHE A 667 -13.25 2.61 -3.70
C PHE A 667 -12.91 2.82 -2.23
N SER A 668 -13.80 3.50 -1.53
CA SER A 668 -13.81 3.61 -0.08
C SER A 668 -15.20 3.29 0.45
N MET A 669 -15.29 2.72 1.65
CA MET A 669 -16.59 2.40 2.24
C MET A 669 -16.66 2.72 3.74
N GLN A 670 -17.84 3.10 4.21
CA GLN A 670 -18.14 3.36 5.61
C GLN A 670 -19.51 2.78 5.97
N ILE A 671 -19.71 2.39 7.23
CA ILE A 671 -21.05 1.97 7.70
C ILE A 671 -22.04 3.11 7.51
N SER A 672 -23.16 2.80 6.86
CA SER A 672 -24.27 3.73 6.65
C SER A 672 -25.38 3.45 7.66
N HIS A 673 -26.00 2.28 7.57
CA HIS A 673 -27.13 1.87 8.40
C HIS A 673 -27.38 0.36 8.29
N PHE A 674 -28.41 -0.15 8.97
CA PHE A 674 -28.86 -1.54 8.84
C PHE A 674 -30.17 -1.59 8.05
N GLU A 675 -30.25 -2.49 7.06
CA GLU A 675 -31.46 -2.76 6.27
C GLU A 675 -31.91 -4.21 6.43
N GLU A 676 -33.18 -4.48 6.11
CA GLU A 676 -33.76 -5.82 6.15
C GLU A 676 -33.18 -6.72 5.06
N VAL A 677 -32.78 -7.92 5.45
CA VAL A 677 -32.23 -8.93 4.55
C VAL A 677 -33.35 -9.50 3.67
N PRO A 678 -33.16 -9.60 2.35
CA PRO A 678 -34.12 -10.29 1.48
C PRO A 678 -34.38 -11.73 1.95
N LEU A 679 -35.65 -12.16 1.94
CA LEU A 679 -36.09 -13.44 2.52
C LEU A 679 -35.27 -14.66 2.04
N ASN A 680 -34.90 -14.69 0.75
CA ASN A 680 -34.09 -15.76 0.18
C ASN A 680 -32.70 -15.86 0.85
N ILE A 681 -32.06 -14.72 1.10
CA ILE A 681 -30.74 -14.64 1.71
C ILE A 681 -30.85 -14.94 3.21
N GLN A 682 -31.90 -14.46 3.88
CA GLN A 682 -32.17 -14.76 5.29
C GLN A 682 -32.27 -16.28 5.53
N ASN A 683 -32.96 -17.02 4.66
CA ASN A 683 -33.08 -18.48 4.79
C ASN A 683 -31.73 -19.18 4.63
N CYS A 684 -30.89 -18.73 3.69
CA CYS A 684 -29.53 -19.25 3.52
C CYS A 684 -28.65 -19.01 4.74
N ILE A 685 -28.69 -17.81 5.33
CA ILE A 685 -27.90 -17.46 6.53
C ILE A 685 -28.30 -18.33 7.73
N LEU A 686 -29.61 -18.60 7.87
CA LEU A 686 -30.15 -19.39 8.98
C LEU A 686 -29.94 -20.91 8.79
N GLY A 687 -29.30 -21.35 7.71
CA GLY A 687 -29.05 -22.77 7.43
C GLY A 687 -30.33 -23.59 7.22
N LYS A 688 -31.46 -22.93 6.91
CA LYS A 688 -32.73 -23.58 6.59
C LYS A 688 -32.79 -23.85 5.09
N ASN A 689 -32.10 -24.91 4.67
CA ASN A 689 -32.32 -25.53 3.36
C ASN A 689 -33.36 -26.65 3.48
#